data_AF-A0A8H9THP6-F1
#
_entry.id   AF-A0A8H9THP6-F1
#
_cell.length_a   1.000
_cell.length_b   1.000
_cell.length_c   1.000
_cell.angle_alpha   90.00
_cell.angle_beta   90.00
_cell.angle_gamma   90.00
#
_symmetry.space_group_name_H-M   'P 1'
#
loop_
_entity.id
_entity.type
_entity.pdbx_description
1 polymer ?
#
loop_
_entity_poly.entity_id
_entity_poly.type
_entity_poly.pdbx_seq_one_letter_code
_entity_poly.pdbx_strand_id
1 'polypeptide(L)'
;MKFRTFLILAVVTLFAGCATYAGLNYDQLFGEAEVRDRSEHIQSAQSAFFMHDVKPIIENRCVVCHACYDAPCQLKLSSVEGIDRGASKTLVYQGTRLTATAPTRLFEDAQTTQEWRDAGFHPVLNERAQTGVANIDAGLIARLLQQKERHPLPQQDQLEGFDFSIDREQTCPTIEEFDQYERTNPSWGMPFGMPNLSAKEHQTLMAWLENGAIMNDHIPLTRDQAAEITRYEQMFNKSSRKNQLAARYIYEHLFLSHLYFSELEGEPRFFTMVRSSTPPGEPVQRIVTRRPYDDPGVERVYYRIIPEQGTIVDKTHMPFALNSQRMKDWKAWFIDADYVVEQLPSYDPEIAANPMSAFIDLPVKARFKFMLDNAQNTIMAYIKGPVCRGQLALNVINDRFWVFFLDPDKADIPEVNEFYRSQADNLKLPGELESNTLPVTNWVKYSTQQARYLEAKSEFINHWFKNGTHLTTDIIWDGNGTNPNAALTVFRHFDSASVVQGLVGEKPKTAWVLDYALLERIHYLLVAGFDVYGNFGHQLITRMFMDFLRLEGESNFITLLPADMRHQEQSSWYQQQNRQLSDFLQRNVVPFSQPTSVVYKTDDPKSELFDILRRQVSPILNARYEIVDTGMSVKNEALLKSLNLVKGEKLLPIPQITMLMVKADTGKEQLYTLLHNNAHLNISSLFNEEKNRDPANDSLTIVRGVVGSYPAAFFSLNENQVAEFVQIITSMESEQDYVKLLDKFAIRRSSTNFWSFSDKVHAWYRNDQPIEFGLLDYNRFENR
;
A
#
# COMPACT_ATOMS: atom_id res chain seq x y z
N MET A 1 1.23 -25.21 -50.82
CA MET A 1 1.29 -24.27 -49.67
C MET A 1 0.44 -23.05 -49.99
N LYS A 2 -0.52 -22.74 -49.13
CA LYS A 2 -1.64 -21.85 -49.42
C LYS A 2 -1.17 -20.39 -49.34
N PHE A 3 -1.64 -19.54 -50.25
CA PHE A 3 -1.37 -18.09 -50.33
C PHE A 3 -1.44 -17.36 -48.97
N ARG A 4 -2.29 -17.84 -48.05
CA ARG A 4 -2.37 -17.41 -46.65
C ARG A 4 -1.06 -17.55 -45.86
N THR A 5 -0.34 -18.66 -46.01
CA THR A 5 0.93 -18.91 -45.30
C THR A 5 2.03 -17.97 -45.81
N PHE A 6 2.04 -17.68 -47.12
CA PHE A 6 2.96 -16.71 -47.71
C PHE A 6 2.62 -15.28 -47.27
N LEU A 7 1.34 -14.91 -47.21
CA LEU A 7 0.91 -13.60 -46.75
C LEU A 7 1.24 -13.38 -45.26
N ILE A 8 1.05 -14.40 -44.42
CA ILE A 8 1.44 -14.36 -43.01
C ILE A 8 2.97 -14.25 -42.89
N LEU A 9 3.74 -15.04 -43.65
CA LEU A 9 5.20 -14.94 -43.62
C LEU A 9 5.69 -13.56 -44.09
N ALA A 10 5.10 -13.01 -45.15
CA ALA A 10 5.45 -11.71 -45.71
C ALA A 10 5.13 -10.58 -44.73
N VAL A 11 3.97 -10.64 -44.06
CA VAL A 11 3.59 -9.70 -43.00
C VAL A 11 4.56 -9.82 -41.82
N VAL A 12 4.86 -11.03 -41.35
CA VAL A 12 5.81 -11.26 -40.25
C VAL A 12 7.23 -10.77 -40.61
N THR A 13 7.69 -10.96 -41.84
CA THR A 13 9.01 -10.46 -42.28
C THR A 13 9.04 -8.95 -42.47
N LEU A 14 7.95 -8.31 -42.93
CA LEU A 14 7.87 -6.85 -43.04
C LEU A 14 7.90 -6.17 -41.67
N PHE A 15 7.19 -6.72 -40.68
CA PHE A 15 7.16 -6.17 -39.33
C PHE A 15 8.43 -6.49 -38.53
N ALA A 16 9.04 -7.67 -38.70
CA ALA A 16 10.35 -7.98 -38.09
C ALA A 16 11.51 -7.19 -38.73
N GLY A 17 11.40 -6.85 -40.02
CA GLY A 17 12.43 -6.11 -40.75
C GLY A 17 12.62 -4.66 -40.29
N CYS A 18 11.55 -3.99 -39.82
CA CYS A 18 11.64 -2.57 -39.44
C CYS A 18 12.42 -2.35 -38.13
N ALA A 19 12.17 -3.17 -37.10
CA ALA A 19 12.91 -3.10 -35.83
C ALA A 19 14.40 -3.48 -36.01
N THR A 20 14.66 -4.50 -36.83
CA THR A 20 16.03 -4.95 -37.13
C THR A 20 16.81 -3.87 -37.91
N TYR A 21 16.17 -3.17 -38.85
CA TYR A 21 16.79 -2.10 -39.64
C TYR A 21 17.13 -0.86 -38.80
N ALA A 22 16.27 -0.49 -37.83
CA ALA A 22 16.52 0.64 -36.93
C ALA A 22 17.65 0.36 -35.92
N GLY A 23 17.70 -0.85 -35.34
CA GLY A 23 18.81 -1.27 -34.46
C GLY A 23 20.15 -1.27 -35.19
N LEU A 24 20.19 -1.80 -36.42
CA LEU A 24 21.37 -1.77 -37.29
C LEU A 24 21.85 -0.34 -37.61
N ASN A 25 20.96 0.65 -37.63
CA ASN A 25 21.32 2.05 -37.87
C ASN A 25 22.02 2.67 -36.65
N TYR A 26 21.48 2.49 -35.43
CA TYR A 26 22.14 3.00 -34.23
C TYR A 26 23.46 2.30 -33.94
N ASP A 27 23.56 1.00 -34.18
CA ASP A 27 24.82 0.25 -33.99
C ASP A 27 25.89 0.70 -35.00
N GLN A 28 25.50 1.05 -36.23
CA GLN A 28 26.40 1.66 -37.22
C GLN A 28 26.86 3.07 -36.83
N LEU A 29 25.98 3.87 -36.22
CA LEU A 29 26.27 5.25 -35.85
C LEU A 29 27.08 5.37 -34.56
N PHE A 30 26.77 4.54 -33.55
CA PHE A 30 27.26 4.70 -32.19
C PHE A 30 27.89 3.42 -31.59
N GLY A 31 27.99 2.33 -32.36
CA GLY A 31 28.50 1.05 -31.87
C GLY A 31 27.42 0.20 -31.20
N GLU A 32 27.75 -1.07 -30.94
CA GLU A 32 26.84 -2.02 -30.29
C GLU A 32 26.47 -1.59 -28.87
N ALA A 33 25.25 -1.91 -28.45
CA ALA A 33 24.78 -1.61 -27.10
C ALA A 33 25.44 -2.53 -26.07
N GLU A 34 25.96 -1.93 -24.99
CA GLU A 34 26.55 -2.62 -23.86
C GLU A 34 26.13 -1.95 -22.55
N VAL A 35 25.89 -2.76 -21.52
CA VAL A 35 25.61 -2.27 -20.16
C VAL A 35 26.75 -1.35 -19.70
N ARG A 36 26.38 -0.21 -19.09
CA ARG A 36 27.33 0.80 -18.61
C ARG A 36 27.25 0.90 -17.10
N ASP A 37 28.40 0.98 -16.45
CA ASP A 37 28.45 1.44 -15.07
C ASP A 37 28.27 2.96 -15.06
N ARG A 38 27.32 3.43 -14.26
CA ARG A 38 26.94 4.85 -14.14
C ARG A 38 27.02 5.34 -12.70
N SER A 39 27.52 4.52 -11.78
CA SER A 39 27.65 4.91 -10.39
C SER A 39 29.05 5.44 -10.12
N GLU A 40 29.12 6.59 -9.47
CA GLU A 40 30.37 7.22 -9.07
C GLU A 40 30.39 7.49 -7.57
N HIS A 41 31.61 7.52 -7.02
CA HIS A 41 31.82 7.76 -5.60
C HIS A 41 31.11 9.05 -5.16
N ILE A 42 30.45 9.01 -3.99
CA ILE A 42 29.56 10.07 -3.48
C ILE A 42 30.20 11.48 -3.38
N GLN A 43 31.53 11.57 -3.38
CA GLN A 43 32.28 12.84 -3.33
C GLN A 43 32.64 13.40 -4.71
N SER A 44 32.33 12.69 -5.80
CA SER A 44 32.58 13.18 -7.16
C SER A 44 31.68 14.38 -7.49
N ALA A 45 32.11 15.23 -8.41
CA ALA A 45 31.31 16.36 -8.87
C ALA A 45 30.02 15.90 -9.56
N GLN A 46 30.08 14.77 -10.27
CA GLN A 46 28.97 14.15 -10.97
C GLN A 46 27.92 13.62 -9.98
N SER A 47 28.35 12.93 -8.92
CA SER A 47 27.47 12.44 -7.86
C SER A 47 26.82 13.60 -7.11
N ALA A 48 27.56 14.68 -6.84
CA ALA A 48 27.01 15.90 -6.23
C ALA A 48 25.95 16.56 -7.14
N PHE A 49 26.23 16.71 -8.43
CA PHE A 49 25.28 17.23 -9.42
C PHE A 49 24.01 16.36 -9.49
N PHE A 50 24.16 15.04 -9.52
CA PHE A 50 23.02 14.14 -9.51
C PHE A 50 22.19 14.30 -8.22
N MET A 51 22.81 14.20 -7.04
CA MET A 51 22.09 14.23 -5.77
C MET A 51 21.41 15.58 -5.48
N HIS A 52 22.03 16.69 -5.84
CA HIS A 52 21.55 18.02 -5.45
C HIS A 52 20.72 18.72 -6.52
N ASP A 53 20.97 18.46 -7.81
CA ASP A 53 20.30 19.16 -8.91
C ASP A 53 19.35 18.25 -9.71
N VAL A 54 19.77 17.01 -10.02
CA VAL A 54 18.99 16.10 -10.90
C VAL A 54 17.94 15.31 -10.12
N LYS A 55 18.34 14.65 -9.03
CA LYS A 55 17.49 13.76 -8.23
C LYS A 55 16.23 14.48 -7.73
N PRO A 56 16.28 15.72 -7.20
CA PRO A 56 15.06 16.42 -6.80
C PRO A 56 14.07 16.64 -7.94
N ILE A 57 14.54 16.82 -9.18
CA ILE A 57 13.68 16.95 -10.36
C ILE A 57 13.07 15.59 -10.71
N ILE A 58 13.88 14.52 -10.76
CA ILE A 58 13.39 13.16 -11.02
C ILE A 58 12.34 12.77 -9.97
N GLU A 59 12.58 13.05 -8.70
CA GLU A 59 11.66 12.79 -7.60
C GLU A 59 10.32 13.51 -7.79
N ASN A 60 10.34 14.84 -7.96
CA ASN A 60 9.11 15.64 -7.99
C ASN A 60 8.39 15.68 -9.36
N ARG A 61 8.99 15.16 -10.43
CA ARG A 61 8.41 15.18 -11.79
C ARG A 61 8.20 13.79 -12.37
N CYS A 62 8.99 12.81 -11.96
CA CYS A 62 9.00 11.48 -12.56
C CYS A 62 8.60 10.38 -11.56
N VAL A 63 9.17 10.34 -10.35
CA VAL A 63 8.88 9.29 -9.35
C VAL A 63 7.42 9.31 -8.90
N VAL A 64 6.80 10.49 -8.88
CA VAL A 64 5.34 10.67 -8.67
C VAL A 64 4.47 9.87 -9.66
N CYS A 65 5.02 9.36 -10.77
CA CYS A 65 4.33 8.45 -11.69
C CYS A 65 5.09 7.12 -11.88
N HIS A 66 6.41 7.12 -11.71
CA HIS A 66 7.32 6.01 -12.01
C HIS A 66 7.86 5.34 -10.75
N ALA A 67 6.97 4.93 -9.86
CA ALA A 67 7.32 4.19 -8.64
C ALA A 67 6.46 2.95 -8.45
N CYS A 68 6.97 1.99 -7.67
CA CYS A 68 6.29 0.73 -7.35
C CYS A 68 5.84 -0.06 -8.61
N TYR A 69 4.97 -1.06 -8.50
CA TYR A 69 4.43 -1.86 -9.60
C TYR A 69 3.37 -1.15 -10.46
N ASP A 70 2.87 0.01 -10.01
CA ASP A 70 2.00 0.88 -10.81
C ASP A 70 2.77 1.71 -11.84
N ALA A 71 4.11 1.72 -11.75
CA ALA A 71 4.96 2.40 -12.71
C ALA A 71 4.69 1.89 -14.15
N PRO A 72 4.33 2.77 -15.10
CA PRO A 72 4.16 2.38 -16.49
C PRO A 72 5.41 1.68 -17.03
N CYS A 73 5.22 0.58 -17.76
CA CYS A 73 6.30 -0.21 -18.34
C CYS A 73 7.29 -0.75 -17.29
N GLN A 74 6.86 -0.89 -16.03
CA GLN A 74 7.71 -1.21 -14.89
C GLN A 74 8.92 -0.26 -14.71
N LEU A 75 8.92 0.92 -15.34
CA LEU A 75 10.03 1.86 -15.27
C LEU A 75 10.03 2.53 -13.91
N LYS A 76 10.93 2.11 -13.01
CA LYS A 76 11.07 2.67 -11.66
C LYS A 76 12.18 3.71 -11.66
N LEU A 77 11.87 4.96 -11.37
CA LEU A 77 12.85 6.06 -11.35
C LEU A 77 13.26 6.47 -9.93
N SER A 78 12.86 5.69 -8.92
CA SER A 78 13.05 5.99 -7.50
C SER A 78 14.45 5.67 -6.98
N SER A 79 15.32 5.00 -7.75
CA SER A 79 16.71 4.72 -7.36
C SER A 79 17.62 4.64 -8.59
N VAL A 80 18.93 4.65 -8.35
CA VAL A 80 19.97 4.51 -9.40
C VAL A 80 19.78 3.20 -10.17
N GLU A 81 19.58 2.09 -9.46
CA GLU A 81 19.35 0.76 -10.03
C GLU A 81 18.02 0.67 -10.74
N GLY A 82 17.00 1.40 -10.29
CA GLY A 82 15.71 1.46 -10.98
C GLY A 82 15.83 2.13 -12.34
N ILE A 83 16.54 3.27 -12.38
CA ILE A 83 16.81 4.02 -13.60
C ILE A 83 17.62 3.15 -14.58
N ASP A 84 18.68 2.50 -14.10
CA ASP A 84 19.58 1.71 -14.95
C ASP A 84 18.99 0.37 -15.40
N ARG A 85 18.14 -0.25 -14.56
CA ARG A 85 17.32 -1.41 -14.94
C ARG A 85 16.50 -1.12 -16.20
N GLY A 86 15.95 0.08 -16.33
CA GLY A 86 15.14 0.48 -17.48
C GLY A 86 13.70 -0.03 -17.43
N ALA A 87 13.13 -0.32 -18.59
CA ALA A 87 11.70 -0.60 -18.76
C ALA A 87 11.44 -2.01 -19.31
N SER A 88 10.22 -2.51 -19.13
CA SER A 88 9.74 -3.80 -19.64
C SER A 88 8.31 -3.69 -20.13
N LYS A 89 8.01 -4.39 -21.23
CA LYS A 89 6.65 -4.56 -21.77
C LYS A 89 5.79 -5.54 -20.95
N THR A 90 6.40 -6.29 -20.04
CA THR A 90 5.70 -7.29 -19.21
C THR A 90 4.84 -6.61 -18.16
N LEU A 91 3.60 -7.05 -17.98
CA LEU A 91 2.70 -6.54 -16.94
C LEU A 91 2.92 -7.30 -15.62
N VAL A 92 3.09 -6.57 -14.52
CA VAL A 92 3.07 -7.16 -13.17
C VAL A 92 1.64 -7.56 -12.81
N TYR A 93 0.72 -6.59 -12.84
CA TYR A 93 -0.71 -6.79 -12.63
C TYR A 93 -1.37 -7.41 -13.85
N GLN A 94 -1.52 -8.73 -13.85
CA GLN A 94 -2.21 -9.47 -14.91
C GLN A 94 -3.17 -10.49 -14.29
N GLY A 95 -4.37 -10.04 -13.94
CA GLY A 95 -5.37 -10.88 -13.27
C GLY A 95 -5.81 -12.12 -14.06
N THR A 96 -5.63 -12.15 -15.38
CA THR A 96 -6.03 -13.29 -16.24
C THR A 96 -4.95 -14.36 -16.42
N ARG A 97 -3.82 -14.26 -15.70
CA ARG A 97 -2.68 -15.17 -15.90
C ARG A 97 -2.99 -16.59 -15.42
N LEU A 98 -2.75 -17.58 -16.28
CA LEU A 98 -3.00 -19.00 -15.99
C LEU A 98 -1.92 -19.64 -15.11
N THR A 99 -0.67 -19.19 -15.24
CA THR A 99 0.49 -19.68 -14.51
C THR A 99 1.26 -18.54 -13.87
N ALA A 100 1.85 -18.77 -12.70
CA ALA A 100 2.75 -17.80 -12.09
C ALA A 100 3.89 -17.37 -13.02
N THR A 101 4.37 -16.13 -12.89
CA THR A 101 5.56 -15.62 -13.60
C THR A 101 6.74 -15.41 -12.64
N ALA A 102 7.93 -15.18 -13.19
CA ALA A 102 9.12 -14.84 -12.43
C ALA A 102 8.96 -13.43 -11.80
N PRO A 103 9.26 -13.27 -10.50
CA PRO A 103 9.29 -11.96 -9.85
C PRO A 103 10.35 -11.03 -10.48
N THR A 104 10.08 -9.72 -10.47
CA THR A 104 10.95 -8.66 -11.03
C THR A 104 11.12 -7.50 -10.04
N ARG A 105 11.31 -7.86 -8.78
CA ARG A 105 11.50 -6.97 -7.63
C ARG A 105 12.92 -6.40 -7.67
N LEU A 106 12.99 -5.07 -7.63
CA LEU A 106 14.26 -4.36 -7.60
C LEU A 106 15.03 -4.74 -6.33
N PHE A 107 16.36 -4.87 -6.41
CA PHE A 107 17.27 -5.29 -5.32
C PHE A 107 17.11 -6.73 -4.82
N GLU A 108 16.20 -7.50 -5.41
CA GLU A 108 15.90 -8.88 -5.02
C GLU A 108 16.19 -9.83 -6.16
N ASP A 109 15.43 -9.73 -7.25
CA ASP A 109 15.43 -10.76 -8.30
C ASP A 109 16.59 -10.61 -9.31
N ALA A 110 17.31 -9.49 -9.26
CA ALA A 110 18.60 -9.27 -9.92
C ALA A 110 19.41 -8.20 -9.18
N GLN A 111 20.73 -8.35 -9.21
CA GLN A 111 21.74 -7.51 -8.54
C GLN A 111 22.53 -6.65 -9.53
N THR A 112 22.54 -6.99 -10.82
CA THR A 112 23.25 -6.23 -11.85
C THR A 112 22.35 -5.81 -13.01
N THR A 113 22.74 -4.75 -13.71
CA THR A 113 22.01 -4.29 -14.91
C THR A 113 22.02 -5.34 -16.03
N GLN A 114 23.09 -6.12 -16.17
CA GLN A 114 23.14 -7.21 -17.15
C GLN A 114 22.09 -8.28 -16.87
N GLU A 115 21.91 -8.69 -15.62
CA GLU A 115 20.85 -9.65 -15.25
C GLU A 115 19.45 -9.12 -15.61
N TRP A 116 19.22 -7.81 -15.52
CA TRP A 116 17.96 -7.21 -15.96
C TRP A 116 17.79 -7.22 -17.48
N ARG A 117 18.86 -7.01 -18.25
CA ARG A 117 18.83 -7.16 -19.73
C ARG A 117 18.49 -8.60 -20.10
N ASP A 118 19.10 -9.58 -19.43
CA ASP A 118 18.85 -11.01 -19.63
C ASP A 118 17.40 -11.39 -19.25
N ALA A 119 16.81 -10.68 -18.28
CA ALA A 119 15.39 -10.80 -17.88
C ALA A 119 14.41 -10.06 -18.83
N GLY A 120 14.89 -9.46 -19.92
CA GLY A 120 14.07 -8.81 -20.94
C GLY A 120 13.68 -7.37 -20.64
N PHE A 121 14.38 -6.69 -19.72
CA PHE A 121 14.29 -5.24 -19.59
C PHE A 121 15.18 -4.58 -20.66
N HIS A 122 14.71 -3.45 -21.20
CA HIS A 122 15.46 -2.66 -22.18
C HIS A 122 15.93 -1.34 -21.56
N PRO A 123 17.08 -0.81 -22.00
CA PRO A 123 17.61 0.43 -21.47
C PRO A 123 16.70 1.62 -21.81
N VAL A 124 16.68 2.60 -20.89
CA VAL A 124 16.07 3.92 -21.11
C VAL A 124 17.11 5.04 -21.23
N LEU A 125 18.37 4.72 -20.90
CA LEU A 125 19.57 5.53 -21.08
C LEU A 125 20.40 4.95 -22.25
N ASN A 126 21.31 5.73 -22.82
CA ASN A 126 22.12 5.27 -23.95
C ASN A 126 23.18 4.23 -23.53
N GLU A 127 23.13 3.01 -24.06
CA GLU A 127 24.12 1.94 -23.83
C GLU A 127 25.19 1.83 -24.93
N ARG A 128 25.17 2.69 -25.95
CA ARG A 128 26.16 2.73 -27.03
C ARG A 128 27.33 3.66 -26.68
N ALA A 129 28.02 4.23 -27.67
CA ALA A 129 29.08 5.21 -27.44
C ALA A 129 28.65 6.31 -26.46
N GLN A 130 29.44 6.57 -25.42
CA GLN A 130 29.14 7.57 -24.39
C GLN A 130 29.63 8.97 -24.80
N THR A 131 29.17 9.46 -25.96
CA THR A 131 29.40 10.84 -26.40
C THR A 131 28.14 11.67 -26.19
N GLY A 132 28.26 12.99 -26.04
CA GLY A 132 27.09 13.86 -25.82
C GLY A 132 25.99 13.66 -26.86
N VAL A 133 26.36 13.59 -28.15
CA VAL A 133 25.40 13.35 -29.25
C VAL A 133 24.73 11.98 -29.11
N ALA A 134 25.50 10.91 -28.93
CA ALA A 134 24.96 9.57 -28.79
C ALA A 134 24.06 9.41 -27.55
N ASN A 135 24.44 10.04 -26.44
CA ASN A 135 23.68 10.01 -25.19
C ASN A 135 22.29 10.64 -25.34
N ILE A 136 22.17 11.67 -26.17
CA ILE A 136 20.90 12.33 -26.46
C ILE A 136 20.11 11.60 -27.55
N ASP A 137 20.75 11.21 -28.65
CA ASP A 137 20.06 10.65 -29.81
C ASP A 137 19.61 9.20 -29.58
N ALA A 138 20.40 8.42 -28.83
CA ALA A 138 20.13 7.02 -28.50
C ALA A 138 19.66 6.81 -27.04
N GLY A 139 19.35 7.88 -26.30
CA GLY A 139 18.78 7.82 -24.96
C GLY A 139 17.26 8.03 -24.96
N LEU A 140 16.47 7.02 -24.58
CA LEU A 140 15.01 7.10 -24.62
C LEU A 140 14.45 8.24 -23.77
N ILE A 141 14.96 8.43 -22.54
CA ILE A 141 14.51 9.53 -21.66
C ILE A 141 14.80 10.89 -22.31
N ALA A 142 15.99 11.08 -22.89
CA ALA A 142 16.35 12.33 -23.56
C ALA A 142 15.39 12.63 -24.73
N ARG A 143 15.07 11.62 -25.53
CA ARG A 143 14.13 11.72 -26.65
C ARG A 143 12.70 12.05 -26.20
N LEU A 144 12.22 11.44 -25.11
CA LEU A 144 10.91 11.75 -24.52
C LEU A 144 10.82 13.18 -23.96
N LEU A 145 11.91 13.69 -23.37
CA LEU A 145 11.98 15.08 -22.90
C LEU A 145 12.00 16.07 -24.07
N GLN A 146 12.77 15.79 -25.12
CA GLN A 146 12.79 16.61 -26.34
C GLN A 146 11.44 16.62 -27.05
N GLN A 147 10.75 15.48 -27.10
CA GLN A 147 9.42 15.39 -27.66
C GLN A 147 8.45 16.32 -26.92
N LYS A 148 8.48 16.34 -25.58
CA LYS A 148 7.64 17.23 -24.77
C LYS A 148 7.93 18.71 -25.03
N GLU A 149 9.19 19.05 -25.26
CA GLU A 149 9.59 20.42 -25.58
C GLU A 149 9.12 20.86 -26.97
N ARG A 150 9.20 19.96 -27.97
CA ARG A 150 8.73 20.22 -29.35
C ARG A 150 7.20 20.25 -29.45
N HIS A 151 6.53 19.44 -28.64
CA HIS A 151 5.09 19.28 -28.61
C HIS A 151 4.57 19.53 -27.18
N PRO A 152 4.56 20.81 -26.73
CA PRO A 152 4.06 21.17 -25.41
C PRO A 152 2.58 20.81 -25.26
N LEU A 153 2.12 20.76 -24.00
CA LEU A 153 0.74 20.44 -23.69
C LEU A 153 -0.23 21.41 -24.41
N PRO A 154 -1.34 20.92 -25.00
CA PRO A 154 -2.34 21.81 -25.60
C PRO A 154 -2.94 22.75 -24.55
N GLN A 155 -3.30 23.96 -24.97
CA GLN A 155 -3.97 24.95 -24.12
C GLN A 155 -5.46 24.59 -23.98
N GLN A 156 -5.72 23.59 -23.15
CA GLN A 156 -7.06 23.06 -22.87
C GLN A 156 -7.19 22.83 -21.36
N ASP A 157 -8.35 23.17 -20.80
CA ASP A 157 -8.64 22.88 -19.39
C ASP A 157 -8.75 21.38 -19.15
N GLN A 158 -9.44 20.67 -20.06
CA GLN A 158 -9.53 19.21 -20.12
C GLN A 158 -8.83 18.72 -21.39
N LEU A 159 -7.83 17.86 -21.24
CA LEU A 159 -6.97 17.44 -22.36
C LEU A 159 -7.67 16.41 -23.25
N GLU A 160 -7.63 16.62 -24.56
CA GLU A 160 -8.12 15.66 -25.55
C GLU A 160 -6.98 14.82 -26.14
N GLY A 161 -7.27 13.58 -26.56
CA GLY A 161 -6.29 12.69 -27.19
C GLY A 161 -5.33 11.97 -26.21
N PHE A 162 -5.69 11.94 -24.93
CA PHE A 162 -4.98 11.21 -23.88
C PHE A 162 -5.89 10.18 -23.22
N ASP A 163 -5.34 9.01 -22.90
CA ASP A 163 -6.00 8.02 -22.06
C ASP A 163 -5.36 8.03 -20.66
N PHE A 164 -6.14 8.45 -19.67
CA PHE A 164 -5.75 8.49 -18.26
C PHE A 164 -6.42 7.38 -17.44
N SER A 165 -7.08 6.42 -18.08
CA SER A 165 -7.61 5.26 -17.40
C SER A 165 -6.50 4.43 -16.76
N ILE A 166 -6.81 3.78 -15.64
CA ILE A 166 -5.84 3.04 -14.83
C ILE A 166 -5.46 1.70 -15.52
N ASP A 167 -6.34 1.19 -16.39
CA ASP A 167 -6.20 -0.04 -17.17
C ASP A 167 -5.88 0.19 -18.65
N ARG A 168 -5.46 1.42 -19.02
CA ARG A 168 -5.03 1.75 -20.38
C ARG A 168 -3.97 0.79 -20.92
N GLU A 169 -3.98 0.59 -22.23
CA GLU A 169 -2.93 -0.14 -22.91
C GLU A 169 -1.59 0.61 -22.79
N GLN A 170 -0.59 -0.04 -22.20
CA GLN A 170 0.71 0.57 -21.98
C GLN A 170 1.51 0.58 -23.28
N THR A 171 1.98 1.76 -23.69
CA THR A 171 2.91 1.90 -24.83
C THR A 171 4.32 2.09 -24.30
N CYS A 172 5.16 1.06 -24.46
CA CYS A 172 6.52 1.00 -23.92
C CYS A 172 7.55 0.94 -25.06
N PRO A 173 7.87 2.07 -25.72
CA PRO A 173 8.80 2.08 -26.84
C PRO A 173 10.23 1.80 -26.36
N THR A 174 10.97 1.00 -27.12
CA THR A 174 12.44 0.99 -27.12
C THR A 174 12.98 2.21 -27.87
N ILE A 175 14.28 2.50 -27.76
CA ILE A 175 14.88 3.59 -28.54
C ILE A 175 14.80 3.32 -30.05
N GLU A 176 14.90 2.05 -30.45
CA GLU A 176 14.76 1.61 -31.85
C GLU A 176 13.33 1.81 -32.39
N GLU A 177 12.31 1.78 -31.52
CA GLU A 177 10.90 2.00 -31.87
C GLU A 177 10.47 3.47 -31.74
N PHE A 178 11.33 4.34 -31.18
CA PHE A 178 10.94 5.68 -30.74
C PHE A 178 10.45 6.59 -31.88
N ASP A 179 11.13 6.60 -33.04
CA ASP A 179 10.75 7.48 -34.16
C ASP A 179 9.33 7.18 -34.66
N GLN A 180 8.91 5.92 -34.64
CA GLN A 180 7.55 5.52 -35.00
C GLN A 180 6.56 5.91 -33.89
N TYR A 181 6.96 5.75 -32.63
CA TYR A 181 6.18 6.19 -31.48
C TYR A 181 5.90 7.70 -31.52
N GLU A 182 6.93 8.54 -31.72
CA GLU A 182 6.82 10.00 -31.79
C GLU A 182 5.89 10.45 -32.93
N ARG A 183 5.98 9.82 -34.11
CA ARG A 183 5.07 10.11 -35.24
C ARG A 183 3.62 9.77 -34.96
N THR A 184 3.39 8.68 -34.23
CA THR A 184 2.03 8.19 -33.91
C THR A 184 1.41 9.00 -32.78
N ASN A 185 2.23 9.41 -31.81
CA ASN A 185 1.80 10.01 -30.56
C ASN A 185 2.59 11.31 -30.25
N PRO A 186 2.54 12.35 -31.09
CA PRO A 186 3.44 13.50 -31.00
C PRO A 186 3.37 14.23 -29.64
N SER A 187 2.19 14.31 -29.02
CA SER A 187 1.96 15.00 -27.74
C SER A 187 2.27 14.15 -26.49
N TRP A 188 2.75 12.92 -26.63
CA TRP A 188 2.94 11.97 -25.53
C TRP A 188 4.35 12.01 -24.91
N GLY A 189 5.12 13.08 -25.15
CA GLY A 189 6.39 13.32 -24.47
C GLY A 189 6.23 13.45 -22.95
N MET A 190 7.33 13.24 -22.22
CA MET A 190 7.34 13.26 -20.75
C MET A 190 7.67 14.66 -20.18
N PRO A 191 6.99 15.14 -19.12
CA PRO A 191 5.93 14.48 -18.36
C PRO A 191 4.60 14.29 -19.14
N PHE A 192 4.12 13.05 -19.19
CA PHE A 192 2.95 12.66 -19.98
C PHE A 192 1.67 13.29 -19.45
N GLY A 193 0.96 14.01 -20.32
CA GLY A 193 -0.32 14.66 -19.98
C GLY A 193 -0.23 15.56 -18.76
N MET A 194 0.91 16.22 -18.55
CA MET A 194 1.20 17.19 -17.49
C MET A 194 1.93 18.40 -18.11
N PRO A 195 2.09 19.54 -17.41
CA PRO A 195 2.79 20.69 -17.95
C PRO A 195 4.27 20.39 -18.22
N ASN A 196 4.86 21.14 -19.15
CA ASN A 196 6.30 21.08 -19.40
C ASN A 196 7.09 21.33 -18.11
N LEU A 197 8.31 20.79 -18.08
CA LEU A 197 9.30 21.18 -17.08
C LEU A 197 9.64 22.66 -17.26
N SER A 198 10.06 23.33 -16.19
CA SER A 198 10.67 24.65 -16.35
C SER A 198 11.94 24.54 -17.19
N ALA A 199 12.31 25.63 -17.88
CA ALA A 199 13.52 25.66 -18.71
C ALA A 199 14.77 25.23 -17.93
N LYS A 200 14.87 25.62 -16.65
CA LYS A 200 15.98 25.22 -15.77
C LYS A 200 15.97 23.72 -15.48
N GLU A 201 14.82 23.15 -15.16
CA GLU A 201 14.70 21.72 -14.89
C GLU A 201 15.00 20.89 -16.14
N HIS A 202 14.45 21.28 -17.29
CA HIS A 202 14.71 20.63 -18.57
C HIS A 202 16.22 20.67 -18.90
N GLN A 203 16.85 21.86 -18.83
CA GLN A 203 18.28 21.99 -19.10
C GLN A 203 19.14 21.16 -18.14
N THR A 204 18.76 21.08 -16.85
CA THR A 204 19.48 20.29 -15.85
C THR A 204 19.42 18.80 -16.19
N LEU A 205 18.24 18.27 -16.53
CA LEU A 205 18.08 16.87 -16.93
C LEU A 205 18.81 16.58 -18.24
N MET A 206 18.71 17.46 -19.24
CA MET A 206 19.38 17.27 -20.53
C MET A 206 20.91 17.31 -20.38
N ALA A 207 21.46 18.19 -19.56
CA ALA A 207 22.89 18.23 -19.26
C ALA A 207 23.36 16.96 -18.55
N TRP A 208 22.57 16.44 -17.60
CA TRP A 208 22.87 15.16 -16.96
C TRP A 208 22.90 13.99 -17.96
N LEU A 209 21.88 13.91 -18.83
CA LEU A 209 21.78 12.88 -19.86
C LEU A 209 22.92 12.97 -20.87
N GLU A 210 23.22 14.17 -21.38
CA GLU A 210 24.32 14.42 -22.31
C GLU A 210 25.68 13.96 -21.74
N ASN A 211 25.89 14.14 -20.43
CA ASN A 211 27.10 13.72 -19.71
C ASN A 211 27.07 12.26 -19.24
N GLY A 212 26.28 11.40 -19.89
CA GLY A 212 26.29 9.95 -19.64
C GLY A 212 25.44 9.50 -18.46
N ALA A 213 24.59 10.39 -17.92
CA ALA A 213 23.65 10.07 -16.85
C ALA A 213 24.31 9.43 -15.61
N ILE A 214 25.50 9.94 -15.23
CA ILE A 214 26.25 9.48 -14.06
C ILE A 214 25.48 9.82 -12.77
N MET A 215 25.46 8.89 -11.83
CA MET A 215 24.70 8.90 -10.59
C MET A 215 25.61 8.58 -9.39
N ASN A 216 25.08 8.70 -8.18
CA ASN A 216 25.85 8.44 -6.96
C ASN A 216 25.83 6.96 -6.54
N ASP A 217 26.94 6.48 -5.97
CA ASP A 217 26.99 5.25 -5.17
C ASP A 217 26.08 5.31 -3.94
N HIS A 218 25.81 4.14 -3.34
CA HIS A 218 25.06 4.04 -2.08
C HIS A 218 25.65 4.94 -1.00
N ILE A 219 24.77 5.71 -0.36
CA ILE A 219 25.17 6.59 0.74
C ILE A 219 25.65 5.72 1.92
N PRO A 220 26.88 5.91 2.44
CA PRO A 220 27.39 5.12 3.54
C PRO A 220 26.60 5.38 4.84
N LEU A 221 26.69 4.45 5.78
CA LEU A 221 26.09 4.60 7.12
C LEU A 221 26.85 5.65 7.92
N THR A 222 26.12 6.44 8.73
CA THR A 222 26.76 7.21 9.81
C THR A 222 27.21 6.27 10.94
N ARG A 223 28.09 6.74 11.83
CA ARG A 223 28.54 5.95 12.98
C ARG A 223 27.38 5.52 13.89
N ASP A 224 26.44 6.42 14.13
CA ASP A 224 25.29 6.15 15.01
C ASP A 224 24.30 5.18 14.36
N GLN A 225 24.06 5.30 13.04
CA GLN A 225 23.27 4.33 12.28
C GLN A 225 23.89 2.93 12.35
N ALA A 226 25.21 2.84 12.14
CA ALA A 226 25.93 1.56 12.21
C ALA A 226 25.88 0.95 13.63
N ALA A 227 25.95 1.79 14.69
CA ALA A 227 25.84 1.34 16.07
C ALA A 227 24.44 0.78 16.38
N GLU A 228 23.37 1.46 15.95
CA GLU A 228 22.00 0.97 16.13
C GLU A 228 21.70 -0.31 15.34
N ILE A 229 22.16 -0.39 14.08
CA ILE A 229 22.08 -1.63 13.29
C ILE A 229 22.79 -2.77 14.02
N THR A 230 24.01 -2.54 14.50
CA THR A 230 24.78 -3.54 15.25
C THR A 230 24.02 -4.01 16.49
N ARG A 231 23.40 -3.09 17.24
CA ARG A 231 22.62 -3.39 18.45
C ARG A 231 21.45 -4.32 18.15
N TYR A 232 20.68 -4.02 17.11
CA TYR A 232 19.54 -4.85 16.68
C TYR A 232 19.98 -6.20 16.10
N GLU A 233 20.99 -6.21 15.23
CA GLU A 233 21.50 -7.45 14.63
C GLU A 233 22.07 -8.40 15.69
N GLN A 234 22.69 -7.89 16.77
CA GLN A 234 23.16 -8.71 17.89
C GLN A 234 22.01 -9.39 18.65
N MET A 235 20.84 -8.76 18.75
CA MET A 235 19.67 -9.38 19.37
C MET A 235 19.06 -10.46 18.50
N PHE A 236 18.89 -10.19 17.20
CA PHE A 236 18.27 -11.11 16.25
C PHE A 236 19.13 -12.36 16.00
N ASN A 237 20.45 -12.20 15.93
CA ASN A 237 21.33 -13.23 15.39
C ASN A 237 22.03 -14.11 16.44
N LYS A 238 21.57 -14.14 17.69
CA LYS A 238 22.08 -15.11 18.67
C LYS A 238 21.80 -16.55 18.23
N SER A 239 22.62 -17.49 18.70
CA SER A 239 22.59 -18.88 18.24
C SER A 239 21.41 -19.70 18.77
N SER A 240 20.81 -19.33 19.90
CA SER A 240 19.73 -20.12 20.51
C SER A 240 18.54 -20.32 19.54
N ARG A 241 17.88 -21.48 19.59
CA ARG A 241 16.68 -21.76 18.76
C ARG A 241 15.57 -20.73 19.01
N LYS A 242 15.43 -20.28 20.25
CA LYS A 242 14.50 -19.24 20.66
C LYS A 242 14.75 -17.91 19.94
N ASN A 243 16.00 -17.46 19.86
CA ASN A 243 16.37 -16.26 19.12
C ASN A 243 16.10 -16.40 17.61
N GLN A 244 16.41 -17.57 17.04
CA GLN A 244 16.17 -17.84 15.62
C GLN A 244 14.68 -17.81 15.26
N LEU A 245 13.84 -18.47 16.08
CA LEU A 245 12.39 -18.48 15.87
C LEU A 245 11.78 -17.09 16.01
N ALA A 246 12.21 -16.33 17.03
CA ALA A 246 11.76 -14.96 17.24
C ALA A 246 12.18 -14.03 16.09
N ALA A 247 13.43 -14.13 15.62
CA ALA A 247 13.91 -13.30 14.51
C ALA A 247 13.21 -13.64 13.19
N ARG A 248 12.90 -14.92 12.94
CA ARG A 248 12.06 -15.36 11.82
C ARG A 248 10.68 -14.71 11.89
N TYR A 249 10.03 -14.80 13.05
CA TYR A 249 8.71 -14.20 13.26
C TYR A 249 8.72 -12.69 12.99
N ILE A 250 9.68 -11.97 13.57
CA ILE A 250 9.81 -10.51 13.39
C ILE A 250 10.06 -10.15 11.92
N TYR A 251 10.93 -10.88 11.22
CA TYR A 251 11.17 -10.66 9.78
C TYR A 251 9.92 -10.88 8.94
N GLU A 252 9.21 -12.00 9.14
CA GLU A 252 7.98 -12.31 8.38
C GLU A 252 6.87 -11.26 8.58
N HIS A 253 6.94 -10.45 9.64
CA HIS A 253 6.02 -9.34 9.88
C HIS A 253 6.55 -7.97 9.44
N LEU A 254 7.86 -7.78 9.30
CA LEU A 254 8.47 -6.48 9.04
C LEU A 254 9.19 -6.35 7.69
N PHE A 255 9.25 -7.40 6.87
CA PHE A 255 10.00 -7.39 5.61
C PHE A 255 9.56 -6.33 4.58
N LEU A 256 8.34 -5.80 4.69
CA LEU A 256 7.83 -4.68 3.86
C LEU A 256 7.91 -3.31 4.55
N SER A 257 8.28 -3.27 5.83
CA SER A 257 8.26 -2.04 6.62
C SER A 257 9.52 -1.21 6.38
N HIS A 258 9.35 0.11 6.33
CA HIS A 258 10.45 1.07 6.33
C HIS A 258 10.88 1.32 7.78
N LEU A 259 11.90 0.61 8.22
CA LEU A 259 12.45 0.72 9.57
C LEU A 259 13.21 2.04 9.72
N TYR A 260 13.09 2.71 10.86
CA TYR A 260 13.91 3.88 11.17
C TYR A 260 14.23 3.92 12.67
N PHE A 261 15.36 4.52 13.05
CA PHE A 261 15.75 4.63 14.45
C PHE A 261 15.22 5.94 15.04
N SER A 262 14.18 5.86 15.87
CA SER A 262 13.49 7.06 16.39
C SER A 262 14.25 7.81 17.47
N GLU A 263 15.36 7.22 17.96
CA GLU A 263 16.26 7.82 18.96
C GLU A 263 17.42 8.61 18.30
N LEU A 264 17.57 8.55 16.98
CA LEU A 264 18.56 9.33 16.24
C LEU A 264 18.00 10.71 15.90
N GLU A 265 18.86 11.74 16.00
CA GLU A 265 18.51 13.11 15.65
C GLU A 265 18.56 13.36 14.13
N GLY A 266 17.72 14.30 13.64
CA GLY A 266 17.68 14.72 12.24
C GLY A 266 16.56 14.09 11.41
N GLU A 267 16.64 14.23 10.08
CA GLU A 267 15.69 13.57 9.19
C GLU A 267 15.87 12.04 9.26
N PRO A 268 14.76 11.27 9.38
CA PRO A 268 14.86 9.82 9.48
C PRO A 268 15.42 9.23 8.18
N ARG A 269 16.48 8.43 8.32
CA ARG A 269 16.89 7.50 7.27
C ARG A 269 16.12 6.19 7.46
N PHE A 270 15.56 5.68 6.36
CA PHE A 270 14.83 4.42 6.37
C PHE A 270 15.71 3.23 5.97
N PHE A 271 15.34 2.06 6.48
CA PHE A 271 16.04 0.80 6.35
C PHE A 271 15.03 -0.33 6.12
N THR A 272 15.50 -1.46 5.61
CA THR A 272 14.72 -2.69 5.46
C THR A 272 15.43 -3.86 6.16
N MET A 273 14.65 -4.85 6.60
CA MET A 273 15.16 -6.09 7.17
C MET A 273 15.23 -7.15 6.08
N VAL A 274 16.37 -7.82 5.94
CA VAL A 274 16.60 -8.87 4.95
C VAL A 274 17.14 -10.14 5.60
N ARG A 275 16.92 -11.28 4.95
CA ARG A 275 17.61 -12.53 5.26
C ARG A 275 18.96 -12.57 4.55
N SER A 276 19.98 -13.10 5.22
CA SER A 276 21.36 -13.21 4.76
C SER A 276 21.93 -14.58 5.08
N SER A 277 22.75 -15.13 4.18
CA SER A 277 23.54 -16.35 4.45
C SER A 277 24.80 -16.06 5.29
N THR A 278 25.24 -14.80 5.34
CA THR A 278 26.41 -14.34 6.10
C THR A 278 26.03 -13.62 7.41
N PRO A 279 26.82 -13.81 8.49
CA PRO A 279 26.58 -13.20 9.80
C PRO A 279 26.90 -11.69 9.85
N PRO A 280 26.43 -10.97 10.90
CA PRO A 280 26.90 -9.62 11.21
C PRO A 280 28.44 -9.55 11.30
N GLY A 281 29.02 -8.52 10.69
CA GLY A 281 30.47 -8.35 10.52
C GLY A 281 30.99 -8.76 9.15
N GLU A 282 30.21 -9.50 8.36
CA GLU A 282 30.49 -9.82 6.96
C GLU A 282 29.54 -9.08 6.00
N PRO A 283 29.95 -8.86 4.73
CA PRO A 283 29.08 -8.32 3.69
C PRO A 283 27.79 -9.13 3.57
N VAL A 284 26.65 -8.44 3.45
CA VAL A 284 25.34 -9.09 3.34
C VAL A 284 25.26 -9.90 2.05
N GLN A 285 24.98 -11.19 2.17
CA GLN A 285 24.64 -12.06 1.06
C GLN A 285 23.15 -12.36 1.13
N ARG A 286 22.34 -11.54 0.45
CA ARG A 286 20.88 -11.55 0.57
C ARG A 286 20.29 -12.88 0.10
N ILE A 287 19.40 -13.45 0.90
CA ILE A 287 18.59 -14.61 0.56
C ILE A 287 17.26 -14.11 0.01
N VAL A 288 17.03 -14.34 -1.28
CA VAL A 288 15.82 -13.92 -1.98
C VAL A 288 14.96 -15.12 -2.29
N THR A 289 13.71 -15.08 -1.84
CA THR A 289 12.69 -16.07 -2.17
C THR A 289 11.40 -15.35 -2.55
N ARG A 290 10.41 -16.09 -3.05
CA ARG A 290 9.14 -15.51 -3.51
C ARG A 290 8.29 -15.01 -2.35
N ARG A 291 8.25 -15.76 -1.26
CA ARG A 291 7.60 -15.39 0.01
C ARG A 291 8.62 -15.34 1.15
N PRO A 292 8.44 -14.51 2.18
CA PRO A 292 9.38 -14.38 3.29
C PRO A 292 9.60 -15.69 4.08
N TYR A 293 8.62 -16.61 4.04
CA TYR A 293 8.66 -17.89 4.72
C TYR A 293 9.06 -19.07 3.83
N ASP A 294 9.38 -18.86 2.55
CA ASP A 294 9.89 -19.94 1.69
C ASP A 294 11.30 -20.37 2.16
N ASP A 295 11.66 -21.63 1.86
CA ASP A 295 12.94 -22.24 2.21
C ASP A 295 14.12 -21.34 1.80
N PRO A 296 14.98 -20.93 2.76
CA PRO A 296 16.11 -20.06 2.49
C PRO A 296 17.28 -20.75 1.78
N GLY A 297 17.27 -22.08 1.63
CA GLY A 297 18.32 -22.86 0.97
C GLY A 297 19.63 -22.95 1.76
N VAL A 298 19.62 -22.57 3.04
CA VAL A 298 20.78 -22.57 3.94
C VAL A 298 20.40 -23.10 5.32
N GLU A 299 21.35 -23.73 6.02
CA GLU A 299 21.12 -24.25 7.38
C GLU A 299 20.88 -23.12 8.40
N ARG A 300 21.51 -21.96 8.19
CA ARG A 300 21.43 -20.82 9.10
C ARG A 300 21.11 -19.54 8.35
N VAL A 301 20.02 -18.91 8.75
CA VAL A 301 19.66 -17.56 8.32
C VAL A 301 20.14 -16.54 9.34
N TYR A 302 20.67 -15.42 8.83
CA TYR A 302 20.92 -14.21 9.59
C TYR A 302 19.97 -13.11 9.14
N TYR A 303 19.46 -12.32 10.08
CA TYR A 303 18.59 -11.19 9.78
C TYR A 303 19.38 -9.90 9.89
N ARG A 304 19.46 -9.18 8.78
CA ARG A 304 20.32 -8.00 8.61
C ARG A 304 19.48 -6.77 8.30
N ILE A 305 19.92 -5.59 8.74
CA ILE A 305 19.27 -4.32 8.44
C ILE A 305 20.12 -3.57 7.41
N ILE A 306 19.52 -3.23 6.28
CA ILE A 306 20.20 -2.51 5.19
C ILE A 306 19.48 -1.19 4.88
N PRO A 307 20.17 -0.14 4.41
CA PRO A 307 19.51 1.10 4.02
C PRO A 307 18.50 0.89 2.89
N GLU A 308 17.36 1.58 2.97
CA GLU A 308 16.46 1.74 1.83
C GLU A 308 17.16 2.62 0.79
N GLN A 309 17.25 2.12 -0.46
CA GLN A 309 17.95 2.81 -1.54
C GLN A 309 16.99 3.64 -2.42
N GLY A 310 15.70 3.27 -2.44
CA GLY A 310 14.68 4.00 -3.16
C GLY A 310 14.22 5.27 -2.44
N THR A 311 13.88 6.29 -3.22
CA THR A 311 13.08 7.42 -2.74
C THR A 311 11.76 6.91 -2.16
N ILE A 312 11.42 7.41 -0.97
CA ILE A 312 10.20 7.04 -0.26
C ILE A 312 8.97 7.57 -1.01
N VAL A 313 8.05 6.67 -1.34
CA VAL A 313 6.75 6.97 -1.93
C VAL A 313 5.63 6.55 -0.99
N ASP A 314 4.62 7.39 -0.79
CA ASP A 314 3.60 7.16 0.24
C ASP A 314 2.87 5.82 0.04
N LYS A 315 2.60 5.45 -1.22
CA LYS A 315 1.88 4.22 -1.58
C LYS A 315 2.51 2.91 -1.10
N THR A 316 3.82 2.87 -0.81
CA THR A 316 4.49 1.71 -0.19
C THR A 316 5.05 2.02 1.19
N HIS A 317 5.09 3.29 1.59
CA HIS A 317 5.70 3.67 2.84
C HIS A 317 4.87 3.20 4.04
N MET A 318 5.49 2.37 4.87
CA MET A 318 4.97 1.91 6.15
C MET A 318 6.07 2.09 7.22
N PRO A 319 6.20 3.29 7.79
CA PRO A 319 7.26 3.58 8.76
C PRO A 319 7.10 2.72 10.02
N PHE A 320 8.22 2.20 10.51
CA PHE A 320 8.27 1.38 11.71
C PHE A 320 9.47 1.79 12.58
N ALA A 321 9.18 2.40 13.73
CA ALA A 321 10.21 2.87 14.64
C ALA A 321 11.04 1.73 15.24
N LEU A 322 12.33 1.94 15.41
CA LEU A 322 13.22 1.10 16.19
C LEU A 322 13.79 1.97 17.31
N ASN A 323 13.68 1.50 18.55
CA ASN A 323 14.16 2.19 19.74
C ASN A 323 14.41 1.21 20.90
N SER A 324 15.04 1.74 21.95
CA SER A 324 15.44 0.97 23.12
C SER A 324 14.25 0.33 23.85
N GLN A 325 13.09 0.98 23.89
CA GLN A 325 11.89 0.44 24.54
C GLN A 325 11.39 -0.80 23.78
N ARG A 326 11.21 -0.67 22.47
CA ARG A 326 10.77 -1.78 21.62
C ARG A 326 11.73 -2.97 21.65
N MET A 327 13.03 -2.73 21.69
CA MET A 327 14.02 -3.79 21.85
C MET A 327 13.86 -4.54 23.19
N LYS A 328 13.61 -3.81 24.30
CA LYS A 328 13.34 -4.42 25.60
C LYS A 328 12.06 -5.24 25.58
N ASP A 329 11.00 -4.72 24.96
CA ASP A 329 9.71 -5.38 24.86
C ASP A 329 9.82 -6.68 24.06
N TRP A 330 10.47 -6.66 22.90
CA TRP A 330 10.70 -7.86 22.09
C TRP A 330 11.55 -8.89 22.81
N LYS A 331 12.58 -8.46 23.56
CA LYS A 331 13.36 -9.36 24.39
C LYS A 331 12.50 -9.98 25.50
N ALA A 332 11.68 -9.19 26.19
CA ALA A 332 10.79 -9.69 27.23
C ALA A 332 9.77 -10.70 26.67
N TRP A 333 9.12 -10.37 25.56
CA TRP A 333 8.07 -11.19 24.96
C TRP A 333 8.58 -12.47 24.32
N PHE A 334 9.71 -12.41 23.60
CA PHE A 334 10.18 -13.54 22.81
C PHE A 334 11.41 -14.23 23.36
N ILE A 335 12.26 -13.58 24.14
CA ILE A 335 13.53 -14.19 24.59
C ILE A 335 13.49 -14.57 26.07
N ASP A 336 12.95 -13.71 26.93
CA ASP A 336 12.94 -13.93 28.38
C ASP A 336 11.69 -14.66 28.87
N ALA A 337 10.60 -14.67 28.09
CA ALA A 337 9.36 -15.38 28.43
C ALA A 337 9.59 -16.88 28.68
N ASP A 338 8.85 -17.50 29.59
CA ASP A 338 9.08 -18.91 29.96
C ASP A 338 8.45 -19.89 28.95
N TYR A 339 9.25 -20.29 27.96
CA TYR A 339 8.91 -21.32 26.97
C TYR A 339 10.18 -21.90 26.35
N VAL A 340 10.05 -23.09 25.75
CA VAL A 340 11.14 -23.85 25.14
C VAL A 340 10.87 -24.02 23.65
N VAL A 341 11.93 -23.94 22.84
CA VAL A 341 11.90 -24.30 21.41
C VAL A 341 12.77 -25.54 21.23
N GLU A 342 12.13 -26.70 21.19
CA GLU A 342 12.84 -27.98 21.05
C GLU A 342 13.45 -28.12 19.66
N GLN A 343 12.74 -27.69 18.62
CA GLN A 343 13.19 -27.73 17.23
C GLN A 343 12.68 -26.50 16.49
N LEU A 344 13.42 -26.08 15.47
CA LEU A 344 12.94 -25.00 14.60
C LEU A 344 11.87 -25.58 13.65
N PRO A 345 10.82 -24.81 13.34
CA PRO A 345 9.80 -25.22 12.37
C PRO A 345 10.41 -25.40 10.98
N SER A 346 9.88 -26.36 10.23
CA SER A 346 10.24 -26.55 8.82
C SER A 346 9.86 -25.33 7.96
N TYR A 347 10.50 -25.21 6.80
CA TYR A 347 10.11 -24.30 5.74
C TYR A 347 9.14 -24.96 4.73
N ASP A 348 8.75 -26.22 4.95
CA ASP A 348 7.72 -26.89 4.14
C ASP A 348 6.42 -26.07 4.10
N PRO A 349 5.77 -25.90 2.93
CA PRO A 349 4.59 -25.05 2.77
C PRO A 349 3.45 -25.36 3.74
N GLU A 350 3.24 -26.64 4.10
CA GLU A 350 2.19 -27.07 5.04
C GLU A 350 2.38 -26.53 6.47
N ILE A 351 3.62 -26.20 6.84
CA ILE A 351 3.97 -25.62 8.15
C ILE A 351 4.19 -24.12 8.01
N ALA A 352 5.03 -23.69 7.06
CA ALA A 352 5.51 -22.32 6.95
C ALA A 352 4.40 -21.32 6.56
N ALA A 353 3.39 -21.74 5.79
CA ALA A 353 2.29 -20.88 5.40
C ALA A 353 1.24 -20.67 6.51
N ASN A 354 1.27 -21.45 7.59
CA ASN A 354 0.35 -21.35 8.71
C ASN A 354 1.09 -20.86 9.98
N PRO A 355 0.88 -19.61 10.42
CA PRO A 355 1.59 -19.07 11.58
C PRO A 355 1.24 -19.79 12.90
N MET A 356 0.07 -20.43 12.97
CA MET A 356 -0.35 -21.22 14.13
C MET A 356 0.45 -22.52 14.26
N SER A 357 1.03 -23.01 13.16
CA SER A 357 1.90 -24.18 13.12
C SER A 357 3.38 -23.79 13.20
N ALA A 358 3.82 -22.85 12.35
CA ALA A 358 5.22 -22.43 12.30
C ALA A 358 5.71 -21.83 13.63
N PHE A 359 4.85 -21.10 14.35
CA PHE A 359 5.23 -20.40 15.58
C PHE A 359 4.49 -20.92 16.80
N ILE A 360 4.11 -22.20 16.81
CA ILE A 360 3.34 -22.83 17.89
C ILE A 360 4.03 -22.72 19.28
N ASP A 361 5.36 -22.71 19.28
CA ASP A 361 6.17 -22.57 20.50
C ASP A 361 6.20 -21.13 21.03
N LEU A 362 5.95 -20.11 20.18
CA LEU A 362 5.93 -18.72 20.62
C LEU A 362 4.66 -18.43 21.43
N PRO A 363 4.78 -17.76 22.61
CA PRO A 363 3.61 -17.39 23.39
C PRO A 363 2.62 -16.54 22.56
N VAL A 364 1.35 -16.93 22.57
CA VAL A 364 0.28 -16.22 21.85
C VAL A 364 0.21 -14.76 22.29
N LYS A 365 0.27 -14.52 23.60
CA LYS A 365 0.30 -13.17 24.17
C LYS A 365 1.45 -12.31 23.61
N ALA A 366 2.64 -12.88 23.49
CA ALA A 366 3.81 -12.19 22.96
C ALA A 366 3.61 -11.76 21.51
N ARG A 367 3.10 -12.68 20.68
CA ARG A 367 2.76 -12.43 19.28
C ARG A 367 1.66 -11.37 19.13
N PHE A 368 0.63 -11.43 19.96
CA PHE A 368 -0.44 -10.45 19.94
C PHE A 368 0.04 -9.06 20.37
N LYS A 369 0.79 -8.95 21.47
CA LYS A 369 1.40 -7.68 21.90
C LYS A 369 2.33 -7.09 20.85
N PHE A 370 3.11 -7.92 20.16
CA PHE A 370 3.95 -7.49 19.04
C PHE A 370 3.15 -6.85 17.91
N MET A 371 2.09 -7.51 17.44
CA MET A 371 1.24 -6.95 16.36
C MET A 371 0.48 -5.70 16.80
N LEU A 372 0.06 -5.63 18.07
CA LEU A 372 -0.68 -4.50 18.64
C LEU A 372 0.19 -3.26 18.92
N ASP A 373 1.45 -3.46 19.31
CA ASP A 373 2.40 -2.37 19.60
C ASP A 373 2.46 -1.35 18.45
N ASN A 374 2.35 -1.84 17.22
CA ASN A 374 2.24 -1.01 16.02
C ASN A 374 1.10 -1.47 15.09
N ALA A 375 -0.11 -1.61 15.65
CA ALA A 375 -1.25 -2.16 14.89
C ALA A 375 -1.57 -1.38 13.61
N GLN A 376 -1.32 -0.07 13.54
CA GLN A 376 -1.46 0.69 12.30
C GLN A 376 -0.56 0.12 11.20
N ASN A 377 0.72 -0.17 11.48
CA ASN A 377 1.64 -0.78 10.52
C ASN A 377 1.17 -2.18 10.12
N THR A 378 0.77 -3.00 11.09
CA THR A 378 0.22 -4.34 10.87
C THR A 378 -0.99 -4.30 9.92
N ILE A 379 -2.03 -3.51 10.22
CA ILE A 379 -3.23 -3.39 9.36
C ILE A 379 -2.88 -2.73 8.01
N MET A 380 -1.98 -1.74 8.00
CA MET A 380 -1.54 -1.08 6.77
C MET A 380 -0.79 -2.04 5.86
N ALA A 381 -0.04 -3.01 6.40
CA ALA A 381 0.59 -4.06 5.61
C ALA A 381 -0.44 -4.93 4.89
N TYR A 382 -1.64 -5.14 5.47
CA TYR A 382 -2.69 -5.93 4.82
C TYR A 382 -3.33 -5.20 3.64
N ILE A 383 -3.29 -3.87 3.71
CA ILE A 383 -3.89 -2.96 2.73
C ILE A 383 -2.89 -2.60 1.62
N LYS A 384 -1.66 -2.22 1.98
CA LYS A 384 -0.59 -1.87 1.03
C LYS A 384 0.11 -3.13 0.52
N GLY A 385 0.35 -4.13 1.36
CA GLY A 385 0.81 -5.47 0.96
C GLY A 385 2.04 -5.51 0.03
N PRO A 386 2.30 -6.63 -0.66
CA PRO A 386 3.30 -6.71 -1.72
C PRO A 386 2.84 -6.00 -3.01
N VAL A 387 1.97 -4.99 -2.90
CA VAL A 387 1.33 -4.29 -4.00
C VAL A 387 1.37 -2.78 -3.75
N CYS A 388 0.95 -1.99 -4.73
CA CYS A 388 0.76 -0.53 -4.60
C CYS A 388 -0.70 -0.17 -4.83
N ARG A 389 -1.42 -1.06 -5.51
CA ARG A 389 -2.87 -1.07 -5.69
C ARG A 389 -3.37 -2.50 -5.75
N GLY A 390 -4.61 -2.69 -5.33
CA GLY A 390 -5.15 -4.03 -5.18
C GLY A 390 -6.67 -4.02 -5.04
N GLN A 391 -7.37 -3.69 -6.12
CA GLN A 391 -8.84 -3.73 -6.15
C GLN A 391 -9.37 -5.09 -5.69
N LEU A 392 -8.76 -6.21 -6.13
CA LEU A 392 -9.19 -7.54 -5.71
C LEU A 392 -9.19 -7.66 -4.17
N ALA A 393 -8.10 -7.33 -3.49
CA ALA A 393 -8.00 -7.43 -2.04
C ALA A 393 -8.85 -6.39 -1.29
N LEU A 394 -9.05 -5.20 -1.86
CA LEU A 394 -9.76 -4.10 -1.19
C LEU A 394 -11.29 -4.12 -1.44
N ASN A 395 -11.77 -4.82 -2.47
CA ASN A 395 -13.21 -5.00 -2.74
C ASN A 395 -13.94 -5.89 -1.71
N VAL A 396 -13.31 -6.20 -0.57
CA VAL A 396 -13.90 -6.83 0.62
C VAL A 396 -14.17 -5.87 1.75
N ILE A 397 -13.79 -4.60 1.70
CA ILE A 397 -13.96 -3.68 2.84
C ILE A 397 -14.82 -2.47 2.46
N ASN A 398 -15.50 -1.92 3.47
CA ASN A 398 -16.21 -0.65 3.31
C ASN A 398 -15.21 0.52 3.23
N ASP A 399 -15.62 1.60 2.58
CA ASP A 399 -14.81 2.80 2.39
C ASP A 399 -14.44 3.52 3.69
N ARG A 400 -15.22 3.32 4.76
CA ARG A 400 -14.88 3.77 6.11
C ARG A 400 -15.39 2.81 7.17
N PHE A 401 -14.48 2.32 8.02
CA PHE A 401 -14.83 1.55 9.21
C PHE A 401 -13.79 1.75 10.32
N TRP A 402 -14.22 1.49 11.55
CA TRP A 402 -13.34 1.53 12.73
C TRP A 402 -12.85 0.14 13.08
N VAL A 403 -11.62 0.05 13.56
CA VAL A 403 -11.00 -1.19 14.02
C VAL A 403 -10.61 -1.04 15.48
N PHE A 404 -11.03 -2.03 16.27
CA PHE A 404 -10.67 -2.23 17.66
C PHE A 404 -10.05 -3.62 17.83
N PHE A 405 -9.41 -3.85 18.96
CA PHE A 405 -8.71 -5.10 19.25
C PHE A 405 -9.17 -5.68 20.57
N LEU A 406 -9.17 -7.00 20.70
CA LEU A 406 -9.29 -7.62 22.03
C LEU A 406 -8.06 -7.32 22.87
N ASP A 407 -8.25 -7.13 24.17
CA ASP A 407 -7.17 -6.92 25.12
C ASP A 407 -6.30 -8.20 25.23
N PRO A 408 -5.00 -8.12 24.90
CA PRO A 408 -4.10 -9.27 24.95
C PRO A 408 -3.96 -9.85 26.36
N ASP A 409 -4.14 -9.07 27.42
CA ASP A 409 -4.10 -9.55 28.81
C ASP A 409 -5.43 -10.24 29.21
N LYS A 410 -6.54 -9.93 28.55
CA LYS A 410 -7.83 -10.64 28.72
C LYS A 410 -7.92 -11.92 27.88
N ALA A 411 -7.20 -11.96 26.75
CA ALA A 411 -7.11 -13.13 25.89
C ALA A 411 -6.02 -14.14 26.31
N ASP A 412 -5.15 -13.77 27.27
CA ASP A 412 -4.06 -14.59 27.78
C ASP A 412 -4.55 -15.64 28.79
N ILE A 413 -5.25 -16.65 28.27
CA ILE A 413 -5.88 -17.70 29.06
C ILE A 413 -5.40 -19.06 28.52
N PRO A 414 -4.94 -20.00 29.37
CA PRO A 414 -4.43 -21.30 28.91
C PRO A 414 -5.40 -22.05 27.99
N GLU A 415 -6.70 -21.98 28.29
CA GLU A 415 -7.79 -22.58 27.53
C GLU A 415 -7.92 -21.98 26.13
N VAL A 416 -7.70 -20.67 25.97
CA VAL A 416 -7.70 -19.99 24.66
C VAL A 416 -6.48 -20.41 23.83
N ASN A 417 -5.31 -20.50 24.46
CA ASN A 417 -4.09 -20.94 23.79
C ASN A 417 -4.19 -22.40 23.33
N GLU A 418 -4.74 -23.27 24.18
CA GLU A 418 -4.99 -24.67 23.83
C GLU A 418 -6.07 -24.81 22.75
N PHE A 419 -7.10 -23.96 22.80
CA PHE A 419 -8.09 -23.87 21.73
C PHE A 419 -7.41 -23.56 20.38
N TYR A 420 -6.59 -22.52 20.28
CA TYR A 420 -5.89 -22.19 19.02
C TYR A 420 -4.99 -23.34 18.53
N ARG A 421 -4.28 -24.02 19.44
CA ARG A 421 -3.47 -25.20 19.11
C ARG A 421 -4.33 -26.33 18.55
N SER A 422 -5.45 -26.65 19.19
CA SER A 422 -6.39 -27.68 18.73
C SER A 422 -7.01 -27.37 17.37
N GLN A 423 -7.06 -26.09 17.00
CA GLN A 423 -7.64 -25.61 15.74
C GLN A 423 -6.61 -25.36 14.63
N ALA A 424 -5.31 -25.63 14.84
CA ALA A 424 -4.26 -25.33 13.87
C ALA A 424 -4.57 -25.89 12.46
N ASP A 425 -5.15 -27.09 12.36
CA ASP A 425 -5.56 -27.70 11.09
C ASP A 425 -6.75 -27.01 10.41
N ASN A 426 -7.65 -26.39 11.18
CA ASN A 426 -8.75 -25.59 10.65
C ASN A 426 -8.32 -24.15 10.32
N LEU A 427 -7.17 -23.70 10.84
CA LEU A 427 -6.62 -22.36 10.64
C LEU A 427 -5.63 -22.27 9.47
N LYS A 428 -5.46 -23.36 8.70
CA LYS A 428 -4.65 -23.39 7.48
C LYS A 428 -5.11 -22.33 6.47
N LEU A 429 -4.13 -21.75 5.79
CA LEU A 429 -4.33 -20.65 4.84
C LEU A 429 -4.03 -21.10 3.41
N PRO A 430 -4.66 -20.46 2.40
CA PRO A 430 -4.42 -20.76 0.98
C PRO A 430 -2.97 -20.68 0.52
N GLY A 431 -2.11 -19.95 1.23
CA GLY A 431 -0.68 -19.85 0.93
C GLY A 431 0.08 -21.17 0.91
N GLU A 432 -0.46 -22.24 1.52
CA GLU A 432 0.08 -23.61 1.44
C GLU A 432 0.01 -24.22 0.03
N LEU A 433 -0.85 -23.67 -0.84
CA LEU A 433 -1.06 -24.15 -2.21
C LEU A 433 -0.14 -23.48 -3.23
N GLU A 434 0.80 -22.66 -2.77
CA GLU A 434 1.76 -21.92 -3.58
C GLU A 434 1.07 -21.03 -4.66
N SER A 435 1.73 -20.81 -5.80
CA SER A 435 1.38 -19.77 -6.77
C SER A 435 0.53 -20.24 -7.95
N ASN A 436 0.26 -21.55 -8.04
CA ASN A 436 -0.55 -22.16 -9.10
C ASN A 436 -1.68 -22.99 -8.48
N THR A 437 -2.86 -22.40 -8.32
CA THR A 437 -3.96 -23.08 -7.61
C THR A 437 -5.17 -23.32 -8.52
N LEU A 438 -5.87 -24.44 -8.28
CA LEU A 438 -7.18 -24.74 -8.88
C LEU A 438 -8.29 -24.15 -7.98
N PRO A 439 -9.06 -23.14 -8.42
CA PRO A 439 -9.87 -22.33 -7.50
C PRO A 439 -11.03 -23.07 -6.84
N VAL A 440 -11.77 -23.89 -7.60
CA VAL A 440 -13.08 -24.42 -7.17
C VAL A 440 -12.96 -25.50 -6.10
N THR A 441 -12.06 -26.48 -6.28
CA THR A 441 -11.87 -27.59 -5.33
C THR A 441 -11.27 -27.11 -4.01
N ASN A 442 -10.31 -26.19 -4.08
CA ASN A 442 -9.63 -25.64 -2.91
C ASN A 442 -10.54 -24.71 -2.10
N TRP A 443 -11.41 -23.94 -2.77
CA TRP A 443 -12.39 -23.10 -2.08
C TRP A 443 -13.34 -23.92 -1.18
N VAL A 444 -13.84 -25.05 -1.66
CA VAL A 444 -14.72 -25.92 -0.87
C VAL A 444 -14.00 -26.47 0.37
N LYS A 445 -12.71 -26.84 0.24
CA LYS A 445 -11.86 -27.29 1.35
C LYS A 445 -11.77 -26.22 2.44
N TYR A 446 -11.35 -25.00 2.09
CA TYR A 446 -11.17 -23.92 3.06
C TYR A 446 -12.48 -23.41 3.67
N SER A 447 -13.55 -23.33 2.87
CA SER A 447 -14.89 -23.00 3.40
C SER A 447 -15.34 -24.03 4.45
N THR A 448 -15.04 -25.33 4.25
CA THR A 448 -15.32 -26.36 5.25
C THR A 448 -14.48 -26.19 6.51
N GLN A 449 -13.19 -25.90 6.36
CA GLN A 449 -12.28 -25.68 7.50
C GLN A 449 -12.70 -24.47 8.32
N GLN A 450 -13.01 -23.33 7.67
CA GLN A 450 -13.49 -22.14 8.34
C GLN A 450 -14.81 -22.39 9.07
N ALA A 451 -15.77 -23.11 8.46
CA ALA A 451 -17.02 -23.43 9.13
C ALA A 451 -16.79 -24.25 10.41
N ARG A 452 -15.93 -25.28 10.37
CA ARG A 452 -15.56 -26.06 11.56
C ARG A 452 -14.88 -25.19 12.62
N TYR A 453 -14.01 -24.27 12.21
CA TYR A 453 -13.38 -23.33 13.14
C TYR A 453 -14.40 -22.41 13.80
N LEU A 454 -15.31 -21.81 13.02
CA LEU A 454 -16.33 -20.90 13.54
C LEU A 454 -17.32 -21.62 14.46
N GLU A 455 -17.66 -22.88 14.16
CA GLU A 455 -18.49 -23.72 15.03
C GLU A 455 -17.77 -24.00 16.36
N ALA A 456 -16.52 -24.48 16.31
CA ALA A 456 -15.72 -24.70 17.51
C ALA A 456 -15.48 -23.41 18.32
N LYS A 457 -15.24 -22.28 17.64
CA LYS A 457 -15.11 -20.96 18.25
C LYS A 457 -16.41 -20.57 18.94
N SER A 458 -17.54 -20.70 18.27
CA SER A 458 -18.88 -20.40 18.79
C SER A 458 -19.17 -21.23 20.04
N GLU A 459 -18.91 -22.54 20.02
CA GLU A 459 -19.07 -23.42 21.19
C GLU A 459 -18.20 -22.97 22.36
N PHE A 460 -16.91 -22.71 22.11
CA PHE A 460 -15.96 -22.25 23.11
C PHE A 460 -16.41 -20.92 23.75
N ILE A 461 -16.73 -19.90 22.94
CA ILE A 461 -17.12 -18.59 23.47
C ILE A 461 -18.51 -18.62 24.12
N ASN A 462 -19.44 -19.45 23.67
CA ASN A 462 -20.74 -19.62 24.35
C ASN A 462 -20.56 -20.22 25.75
N HIS A 463 -19.63 -21.17 25.90
CA HIS A 463 -19.28 -21.72 27.20
C HIS A 463 -18.60 -20.67 28.09
N TRP A 464 -17.64 -19.94 27.54
CA TRP A 464 -16.87 -18.92 28.25
C TRP A 464 -17.73 -17.76 28.76
N PHE A 465 -18.56 -17.18 27.88
CA PHE A 465 -19.43 -16.04 28.19
C PHE A 465 -20.81 -16.48 28.67
N LYS A 466 -20.93 -17.65 29.28
CA LYS A 466 -22.23 -18.19 29.71
C LYS A 466 -23.02 -17.16 30.55
N ASN A 467 -24.28 -16.96 30.20
CA ASN A 467 -25.17 -15.94 30.79
C ASN A 467 -24.67 -14.49 30.63
N GLY A 468 -23.81 -14.22 29.64
CA GLY A 468 -23.23 -12.90 29.38
C GLY A 468 -22.08 -12.51 30.32
N THR A 469 -21.67 -13.42 31.21
CA THR A 469 -20.60 -13.16 32.18
C THR A 469 -19.33 -12.71 31.45
N HIS A 470 -18.75 -11.58 31.83
CA HIS A 470 -17.56 -10.97 31.23
C HIS A 470 -17.72 -10.40 29.80
N LEU A 471 -18.88 -10.52 29.15
CA LEU A 471 -19.12 -9.91 27.83
C LEU A 471 -19.48 -8.42 27.98
N THR A 472 -18.46 -7.60 28.24
CA THR A 472 -18.56 -6.14 28.38
C THR A 472 -17.52 -5.48 27.48
N THR A 473 -17.52 -4.14 27.38
CA THR A 473 -16.48 -3.43 26.61
C THR A 473 -15.08 -3.50 27.23
N ASP A 474 -14.96 -3.99 28.47
CA ASP A 474 -13.67 -4.20 29.16
C ASP A 474 -12.78 -5.28 28.51
N ILE A 475 -13.32 -6.04 27.55
CA ILE A 475 -12.53 -6.98 26.73
C ILE A 475 -11.81 -6.29 25.57
N ILE A 476 -12.14 -5.03 25.27
CA ILE A 476 -11.53 -4.24 24.20
C ILE A 476 -10.27 -3.57 24.74
N TRP A 477 -9.17 -3.71 24.01
CA TRP A 477 -7.91 -3.08 24.33
C TRP A 477 -8.02 -1.56 24.20
N ASP A 478 -7.61 -0.84 25.24
CA ASP A 478 -7.63 0.63 25.29
C ASP A 478 -6.25 1.26 25.05
N GLY A 479 -5.27 0.46 24.63
CA GLY A 479 -3.90 0.93 24.42
C GLY A 479 -3.11 1.12 25.72
N ASN A 480 -3.59 0.59 26.85
CA ASN A 480 -3.10 0.90 28.19
C ASN A 480 -3.09 2.42 28.44
N GLY A 481 -4.05 3.14 27.85
CA GLY A 481 -4.18 4.60 27.89
C GLY A 481 -3.04 5.39 27.23
N THR A 482 -2.11 4.73 26.53
CA THR A 482 -0.91 5.39 25.95
C THR A 482 -0.64 5.06 24.49
N ASN A 483 -1.05 3.88 24.00
CA ASN A 483 -0.79 3.45 22.63
C ASN A 483 -1.95 3.87 21.68
N PRO A 484 -1.73 4.81 20.74
CA PRO A 484 -2.75 5.27 19.80
C PRO A 484 -3.19 4.20 18.78
N ASN A 485 -2.49 3.06 18.71
CA ASN A 485 -2.86 1.95 17.83
C ASN A 485 -4.09 1.14 18.31
N ALA A 486 -4.62 1.42 19.50
CA ALA A 486 -5.77 0.70 20.06
C ALA A 486 -7.09 0.97 19.33
N ALA A 487 -7.17 2.10 18.61
CA ALA A 487 -8.31 2.46 17.78
C ALA A 487 -7.80 2.99 16.45
N LEU A 488 -8.25 2.38 15.35
CA LEU A 488 -7.86 2.78 14.00
C LEU A 488 -9.07 3.08 13.14
N THR A 489 -8.90 3.97 12.17
CA THR A 489 -9.85 4.17 11.07
C THR A 489 -9.20 3.71 9.78
N VAL A 490 -9.90 2.86 9.05
CA VAL A 490 -9.52 2.46 7.70
C VAL A 490 -10.37 3.23 6.71
N PHE A 491 -9.71 3.88 5.75
CA PHE A 491 -10.33 4.48 4.59
C PHE A 491 -9.97 3.70 3.35
N ARG A 492 -10.95 3.30 2.55
CA ARG A 492 -10.72 2.74 1.21
C ARG A 492 -11.10 3.78 0.17
N HIS A 493 -10.24 3.89 -0.84
CA HIS A 493 -10.30 4.84 -1.94
C HIS A 493 -10.33 4.04 -3.25
N PHE A 494 -11.41 3.27 -3.44
CA PHE A 494 -11.59 2.31 -4.53
C PHE A 494 -10.56 1.16 -4.58
N ASP A 495 -9.40 1.36 -5.21
CA ASP A 495 -8.34 0.35 -5.43
C ASP A 495 -7.05 0.62 -4.61
N SER A 496 -7.11 1.60 -3.72
CA SER A 496 -6.12 1.88 -2.68
C SER A 496 -6.81 2.11 -1.32
N ALA A 497 -6.07 2.10 -0.22
CA ALA A 497 -6.62 2.37 1.10
C ALA A 497 -5.55 2.93 2.06
N SER A 498 -6.00 3.47 3.18
CA SER A 498 -5.18 4.13 4.19
C SER A 498 -5.66 3.75 5.58
N VAL A 499 -4.71 3.67 6.52
CA VAL A 499 -5.00 3.39 7.93
C VAL A 499 -4.47 4.54 8.75
N VAL A 500 -5.32 5.12 9.59
CA VAL A 500 -4.96 6.21 10.48
C VAL A 500 -5.31 5.86 11.92
N GLN A 501 -4.52 6.38 12.86
CA GLN A 501 -4.80 6.25 14.29
C GLN A 501 -5.99 7.12 14.69
N GLY A 502 -6.81 6.60 15.60
CA GLY A 502 -8.00 7.25 16.13
C GLY A 502 -9.29 6.92 15.39
N LEU A 503 -10.40 7.47 15.92
CA LEU A 503 -11.76 7.31 15.41
C LEU A 503 -12.13 8.49 14.50
N VAL A 504 -11.46 8.56 13.34
CA VAL A 504 -11.54 9.66 12.37
C VAL A 504 -12.84 9.56 11.56
N GLY A 505 -13.48 10.71 11.35
CA GLY A 505 -14.77 10.81 10.64
C GLY A 505 -16.00 10.49 11.49
N GLU A 506 -17.17 10.54 10.85
CA GLU A 506 -18.45 10.20 11.48
C GLU A 506 -18.57 8.70 11.77
N LYS A 507 -19.48 8.31 12.68
CA LYS A 507 -19.75 6.90 13.02
C LYS A 507 -19.95 6.07 11.73
N PRO A 508 -19.15 5.02 11.49
CA PRO A 508 -19.19 4.26 10.24
C PRO A 508 -20.36 3.26 10.20
N LYS A 509 -20.62 2.71 9.00
CA LYS A 509 -21.60 1.63 8.81
C LYS A 509 -21.21 0.37 9.59
N THR A 510 -19.92 0.01 9.59
CA THR A 510 -19.42 -1.19 10.27
C THR A 510 -18.19 -0.89 11.12
N ALA A 511 -17.87 -1.79 12.03
CA ALA A 511 -16.61 -1.79 12.77
C ALA A 511 -16.15 -3.23 13.01
N TRP A 512 -14.84 -3.41 13.14
CA TRP A 512 -14.22 -4.71 13.36
C TRP A 512 -13.62 -4.77 14.76
N VAL A 513 -13.80 -5.92 15.44
CA VAL A 513 -13.05 -6.26 16.65
C VAL A 513 -12.14 -7.44 16.32
N LEU A 514 -10.83 -7.21 16.31
CA LEU A 514 -9.83 -8.20 15.92
C LEU A 514 -9.24 -8.88 17.15
N ASP A 515 -9.33 -10.20 17.18
CA ASP A 515 -8.59 -11.03 18.11
C ASP A 515 -7.23 -11.45 17.52
N TYR A 516 -6.40 -12.10 18.33
CA TYR A 516 -5.07 -12.54 17.94
C TYR A 516 -5.08 -13.43 16.67
N ALA A 517 -5.91 -14.47 16.66
CA ALA A 517 -5.89 -15.45 15.57
C ALA A 517 -6.39 -14.81 14.28
N LEU A 518 -7.42 -13.97 14.36
CA LEU A 518 -7.92 -13.23 13.21
C LEU A 518 -6.86 -12.25 12.67
N LEU A 519 -6.21 -11.49 13.55
CA LEU A 519 -5.19 -10.52 13.15
C LEU A 519 -4.02 -11.21 12.43
N GLU A 520 -3.48 -12.29 12.99
CA GLU A 520 -2.33 -13.00 12.41
C GLU A 520 -2.68 -13.70 11.09
N ARG A 521 -3.90 -14.25 10.97
CA ARG A 521 -4.36 -14.89 9.74
C ARG A 521 -4.53 -13.91 8.59
N ILE A 522 -5.01 -12.70 8.86
CA ILE A 522 -5.10 -11.65 7.83
C ILE A 522 -3.69 -11.29 7.35
N HIS A 523 -2.69 -11.18 8.26
CA HIS A 523 -1.29 -10.92 7.88
C HIS A 523 -0.73 -11.98 6.94
N TYR A 524 -0.85 -13.26 7.30
CA TYR A 524 -0.29 -14.34 6.47
C TYR A 524 -1.06 -14.51 5.16
N LEU A 525 -2.36 -14.21 5.13
CA LEU A 525 -3.15 -14.25 3.91
C LEU A 525 -2.77 -13.14 2.92
N LEU A 526 -2.68 -11.90 3.39
CA LEU A 526 -2.58 -10.70 2.53
C LEU A 526 -1.16 -10.13 2.40
N VAL A 527 -0.23 -10.58 3.25
CA VAL A 527 1.14 -10.03 3.29
C VAL A 527 2.18 -11.12 3.05
N ALA A 528 2.36 -12.02 4.02
CA ALA A 528 3.43 -13.01 3.93
C ALA A 528 3.15 -14.06 2.84
N GLY A 529 1.89 -14.47 2.66
CA GLY A 529 1.48 -15.47 1.67
C GLY A 529 1.01 -14.90 0.33
N PHE A 530 0.74 -13.59 0.26
CA PHE A 530 0.22 -12.97 -0.95
C PHE A 530 1.30 -12.84 -2.02
N ASP A 531 0.92 -13.10 -3.26
CA ASP A 531 1.86 -13.18 -4.37
C ASP A 531 1.24 -12.56 -5.63
N VAL A 532 1.66 -11.33 -5.92
CA VAL A 532 1.21 -10.55 -7.08
C VAL A 532 1.63 -11.19 -8.42
N TYR A 533 2.70 -11.99 -8.42
CA TYR A 533 3.17 -12.70 -9.60
C TYR A 533 2.48 -14.06 -9.78
N GLY A 534 1.63 -14.46 -8.82
CA GLY A 534 0.88 -15.72 -8.82
C GLY A 534 -0.21 -15.76 -9.87
N ASN A 535 -0.78 -16.95 -10.11
CA ASN A 535 -1.85 -17.10 -11.08
C ASN A 535 -3.20 -16.55 -10.56
N PHE A 536 -4.18 -16.47 -11.46
CA PHE A 536 -5.53 -16.02 -11.12
C PHE A 536 -6.15 -16.79 -9.94
N GLY A 537 -5.90 -18.09 -9.84
CA GLY A 537 -6.46 -18.92 -8.78
C GLY A 537 -5.98 -18.52 -7.39
N HIS A 538 -4.69 -18.21 -7.23
CA HIS A 538 -4.14 -17.72 -5.97
C HIS A 538 -4.83 -16.43 -5.52
N GLN A 539 -4.95 -15.47 -6.44
CA GLN A 539 -5.58 -14.18 -6.17
C GLN A 539 -7.07 -14.33 -5.82
N LEU A 540 -7.79 -15.21 -6.53
CA LEU A 540 -9.20 -15.47 -6.28
C LEU A 540 -9.44 -16.15 -4.93
N ILE A 541 -8.70 -17.22 -4.59
CA ILE A 541 -8.89 -17.92 -3.30
C ILE A 541 -8.57 -16.97 -2.14
N THR A 542 -7.50 -16.17 -2.25
CA THR A 542 -7.13 -15.18 -1.24
C THR A 542 -8.27 -14.19 -1.00
N ARG A 543 -8.82 -13.64 -2.09
CA ARG A 543 -9.99 -12.75 -2.04
C ARG A 543 -11.19 -13.41 -1.37
N MET A 544 -11.53 -14.63 -1.76
CA MET A 544 -12.70 -15.30 -1.20
C MET A 544 -12.49 -15.61 0.30
N PHE A 545 -11.28 -15.99 0.71
CA PHE A 545 -10.97 -16.27 2.11
C PHE A 545 -11.07 -15.02 2.99
N MET A 546 -10.76 -13.84 2.44
CA MET A 546 -10.88 -12.58 3.15
C MET A 546 -12.34 -12.21 3.50
N ASP A 547 -13.34 -12.68 2.75
CA ASP A 547 -14.75 -12.50 3.13
C ASP A 547 -15.04 -13.17 4.49
N PHE A 548 -14.46 -14.34 4.76
CA PHE A 548 -14.62 -15.03 6.04
C PHE A 548 -13.98 -14.26 7.19
N LEU A 549 -12.76 -13.77 6.99
CA LEU A 549 -12.02 -13.04 8.03
C LEU A 549 -12.69 -11.70 8.36
N ARG A 550 -13.19 -10.98 7.34
CA ARG A 550 -14.04 -9.80 7.57
C ARG A 550 -15.25 -10.14 8.43
N LEU A 551 -16.05 -11.13 7.98
CA LEU A 551 -17.30 -11.48 8.65
C LEU A 551 -17.06 -11.87 10.11
N GLU A 552 -15.92 -12.51 10.40
CA GLU A 552 -15.49 -12.83 11.76
C GLU A 552 -15.24 -11.55 12.59
N GLY A 553 -14.48 -10.58 12.08
CA GLY A 553 -14.20 -9.31 12.76
C GLY A 553 -15.44 -8.44 12.98
N GLU A 554 -16.34 -8.42 12.00
CA GLU A 554 -17.66 -7.77 12.08
C GLU A 554 -18.57 -8.43 13.11
N SER A 555 -18.59 -9.77 13.13
CA SER A 555 -19.40 -10.55 14.06
C SER A 555 -18.91 -10.36 15.50
N ASN A 556 -17.59 -10.28 15.74
CA ASN A 556 -17.02 -9.96 17.05
C ASN A 556 -17.55 -8.62 17.58
N PHE A 557 -17.64 -7.56 16.76
CA PHE A 557 -18.26 -6.29 17.15
C PHE A 557 -19.74 -6.46 17.49
N ILE A 558 -20.50 -7.16 16.64
CA ILE A 558 -21.94 -7.39 16.82
C ILE A 558 -22.23 -8.15 18.12
N THR A 559 -21.32 -9.01 18.61
CA THR A 559 -21.54 -9.73 19.88
C THR A 559 -21.74 -8.80 21.09
N LEU A 560 -21.19 -7.59 21.06
CA LEU A 560 -21.34 -6.59 22.12
C LEU A 560 -22.74 -5.94 22.13
N LEU A 561 -23.52 -6.06 21.04
CA LEU A 561 -24.88 -5.54 20.94
C LEU A 561 -25.91 -6.46 21.63
N PRO A 562 -27.10 -5.93 22.00
CA PRO A 562 -28.22 -6.72 22.49
C PRO A 562 -28.56 -7.89 21.55
N ALA A 563 -28.78 -9.08 22.12
CA ALA A 563 -28.89 -10.33 21.37
C ALA A 563 -30.03 -10.34 20.33
N ASP A 564 -31.13 -9.65 20.64
CA ASP A 564 -32.34 -9.54 19.82
C ASP A 564 -32.15 -8.67 18.57
N MET A 565 -31.21 -7.71 18.58
CA MET A 565 -30.95 -6.86 17.41
C MET A 565 -29.79 -7.34 16.52
N ARG A 566 -28.92 -8.24 17.01
CA ARG A 566 -27.69 -8.66 16.29
C ARG A 566 -27.94 -9.11 14.85
N HIS A 567 -28.94 -9.96 14.65
CA HIS A 567 -29.28 -10.47 13.32
C HIS A 567 -29.82 -9.36 12.40
N GLN A 568 -30.65 -8.45 12.94
CA GLN A 568 -31.17 -7.31 12.18
C GLN A 568 -30.03 -6.37 11.75
N GLU A 569 -29.12 -6.07 12.67
CA GLU A 569 -27.96 -5.23 12.40
C GLU A 569 -27.06 -5.87 11.34
N GLN A 570 -26.69 -7.14 11.50
CA GLN A 570 -25.87 -7.86 10.52
C GLN A 570 -26.54 -7.90 9.14
N SER A 571 -27.85 -8.20 9.09
CA SER A 571 -28.62 -8.23 7.84
C SER A 571 -28.65 -6.87 7.15
N SER A 572 -28.66 -5.77 7.91
CA SER A 572 -28.64 -4.42 7.36
C SER A 572 -27.33 -4.08 6.64
N TRP A 573 -26.22 -4.77 6.96
CA TRP A 573 -24.93 -4.58 6.32
C TRP A 573 -24.83 -5.31 4.98
N TYR A 574 -25.71 -6.28 4.76
CA TYR A 574 -25.66 -7.25 3.67
C TYR A 574 -27.00 -7.31 2.90
N GLN A 575 -27.49 -6.14 2.49
CA GLN A 575 -28.77 -6.01 1.79
C GLN A 575 -28.70 -6.61 0.38
N GLN A 576 -29.82 -7.15 -0.08
CA GLN A 576 -30.00 -7.73 -1.42
C GLN A 576 -28.98 -8.81 -1.80
N GLN A 577 -28.33 -9.45 -0.82
CA GLN A 577 -27.44 -10.58 -1.09
C GLN A 577 -28.20 -11.79 -1.60
N ASN A 578 -27.53 -12.56 -2.48
CA ASN A 578 -28.02 -13.87 -2.85
C ASN A 578 -28.02 -14.78 -1.61
N ARG A 579 -29.20 -15.25 -1.18
CA ARG A 579 -29.35 -16.16 -0.03
C ARG A 579 -28.44 -17.39 -0.12
N GLN A 580 -28.26 -17.96 -1.32
CA GLN A 580 -27.35 -19.09 -1.50
C GLN A 580 -25.90 -18.73 -1.19
N LEU A 581 -25.46 -17.50 -1.47
CA LEU A 581 -24.10 -17.05 -1.15
C LEU A 581 -23.95 -16.82 0.37
N SER A 582 -24.96 -16.27 1.04
CA SER A 582 -24.98 -16.09 2.50
C SER A 582 -24.95 -17.43 3.24
N ASP A 583 -25.86 -18.34 2.90
CA ASP A 583 -25.95 -19.69 3.48
C ASP A 583 -24.68 -20.50 3.20
N PHE A 584 -24.06 -20.29 2.04
CA PHE A 584 -22.81 -20.94 1.65
C PHE A 584 -21.57 -20.35 2.34
N LEU A 585 -21.53 -19.05 2.59
CA LEU A 585 -20.45 -18.40 3.32
C LEU A 585 -20.48 -18.75 4.81
N GLN A 586 -21.67 -18.79 5.42
CA GLN A 586 -21.81 -19.12 6.84
C GLN A 586 -21.98 -20.61 7.09
N ARG A 587 -22.25 -21.43 6.06
CA ARG A 587 -22.57 -22.86 6.17
C ARG A 587 -23.55 -23.23 7.29
N ASN A 588 -24.47 -22.31 7.60
CA ASN A 588 -25.43 -22.43 8.71
C ASN A 588 -24.78 -22.67 10.09
N VAL A 589 -23.56 -22.18 10.32
CA VAL A 589 -22.93 -22.23 11.65
C VAL A 589 -23.82 -21.55 12.68
N VAL A 590 -24.04 -22.21 13.82
CA VAL A 590 -24.89 -21.69 14.89
C VAL A 590 -24.25 -20.42 15.47
N PRO A 591 -24.96 -19.27 15.42
CA PRO A 591 -24.41 -18.00 15.89
C PRO A 591 -24.23 -17.99 17.41
N PHE A 592 -23.32 -17.13 17.87
CA PHE A 592 -23.13 -16.87 19.29
C PHE A 592 -24.42 -16.37 19.95
N SER A 593 -24.80 -16.99 21.07
CA SER A 593 -26.15 -16.84 21.64
C SER A 593 -26.18 -16.17 23.02
N GLN A 594 -25.04 -15.96 23.68
CA GLN A 594 -25.04 -15.37 25.03
C GLN A 594 -25.42 -13.88 24.99
N PRO A 595 -26.16 -13.38 26.00
CA PRO A 595 -26.51 -11.97 26.09
C PRO A 595 -25.26 -11.12 26.35
N THR A 596 -25.28 -9.86 25.91
CA THR A 596 -24.26 -8.87 26.28
C THR A 596 -24.50 -8.36 27.69
N SER A 597 -23.43 -8.09 28.44
CA SER A 597 -23.47 -7.38 29.73
C SER A 597 -23.22 -5.87 29.58
N VAL A 598 -23.09 -5.36 28.35
CA VAL A 598 -23.02 -3.92 28.08
C VAL A 598 -24.38 -3.29 28.41
N VAL A 599 -24.36 -2.22 29.21
CA VAL A 599 -25.57 -1.50 29.63
C VAL A 599 -25.86 -0.37 28.66
N TYR A 600 -26.99 -0.48 27.96
CA TYR A 600 -27.50 0.53 27.02
C TYR A 600 -28.62 1.36 27.66
N LYS A 601 -28.67 2.65 27.32
CA LYS A 601 -29.62 3.64 27.84
C LYS A 601 -30.45 4.32 26.75
N THR A 602 -30.17 4.02 25.49
CA THR A 602 -30.82 4.63 24.32
C THR A 602 -31.51 3.59 23.45
N ASP A 603 -32.40 4.05 22.57
CA ASP A 603 -33.07 3.21 21.55
C ASP A 603 -32.17 2.96 20.31
N ASP A 604 -30.93 3.45 20.32
CA ASP A 604 -29.91 3.18 19.30
C ASP A 604 -28.65 2.57 19.95
N PRO A 605 -28.69 1.28 20.32
CA PRO A 605 -27.58 0.64 21.03
C PRO A 605 -26.27 0.64 20.24
N LYS A 606 -26.31 0.62 18.90
CA LYS A 606 -25.10 0.66 18.08
C LYS A 606 -24.41 2.01 18.17
N SER A 607 -25.17 3.10 18.01
CA SER A 607 -24.64 4.44 18.17
C SER A 607 -24.10 4.66 19.59
N GLU A 608 -24.81 4.16 20.61
CA GLU A 608 -24.35 4.21 22.00
C GLU A 608 -23.09 3.36 22.24
N LEU A 609 -22.98 2.16 21.65
CA LEU A 609 -21.77 1.34 21.73
C LEU A 609 -20.55 2.09 21.15
N PHE A 610 -20.72 2.77 20.02
CA PHE A 610 -19.67 3.62 19.46
C PHE A 610 -19.25 4.74 20.43
N ASP A 611 -20.20 5.34 21.15
CA ASP A 611 -19.88 6.37 22.15
C ASP A 611 -19.19 5.81 23.40
N ILE A 612 -19.57 4.60 23.83
CA ILE A 612 -18.91 3.88 24.92
C ILE A 612 -17.46 3.58 24.53
N LEU A 613 -17.23 2.99 23.37
CA LEU A 613 -15.88 2.65 22.88
C LEU A 613 -15.04 3.91 22.68
N ARG A 614 -15.60 4.97 22.09
CA ARG A 614 -14.92 6.27 21.95
C ARG A 614 -14.49 6.84 23.31
N ARG A 615 -15.34 6.72 24.34
CA ARG A 615 -14.99 7.15 25.70
C ARG A 615 -13.86 6.32 26.28
N GLN A 616 -13.90 4.99 26.10
CA GLN A 616 -12.88 4.06 26.58
C GLN A 616 -11.50 4.37 25.98
N VAL A 617 -11.41 4.60 24.67
CA VAL A 617 -10.13 4.91 24.00
C VAL A 617 -9.78 6.41 24.02
N SER A 618 -10.59 7.27 24.64
CA SER A 618 -10.36 8.72 24.64
C SER A 618 -8.97 9.17 25.12
N PRO A 619 -8.27 8.48 26.06
CA PRO A 619 -6.91 8.88 26.45
C PRO A 619 -5.88 8.80 25.32
N ILE A 620 -6.10 7.96 24.30
CA ILE A 620 -5.16 7.77 23.18
C ILE A 620 -5.56 8.51 21.91
N LEU A 621 -6.74 9.15 21.90
CA LEU A 621 -7.20 9.94 20.76
C LEU A 621 -6.45 11.28 20.70
N ASN A 622 -6.07 11.70 19.49
CA ASN A 622 -5.37 12.95 19.26
C ASN A 622 -6.08 13.78 18.18
N ALA A 623 -5.82 15.09 18.19
CA ALA A 623 -6.45 16.06 17.29
C ALA A 623 -5.71 16.23 15.93
N ARG A 624 -4.83 15.28 15.53
CA ARG A 624 -4.01 15.40 14.30
C ARG A 624 -4.88 15.65 13.07
N TYR A 625 -5.94 14.85 12.91
CA TYR A 625 -6.86 14.91 11.77
C TYR A 625 -8.05 15.87 11.99
N GLU A 626 -8.17 16.46 13.17
CA GLU A 626 -9.23 17.42 13.46
C GLU A 626 -8.92 18.79 12.84
N ILE A 627 -9.97 19.48 12.38
CA ILE A 627 -9.89 20.84 11.84
C ILE A 627 -9.98 21.82 13.02
N VAL A 628 -8.87 21.94 13.75
CA VAL A 628 -8.67 22.84 14.88
C VAL A 628 -7.27 23.44 14.83
N ASP A 629 -7.10 24.64 15.40
CA ASP A 629 -5.81 25.36 15.46
C ASP A 629 -5.14 25.53 14.08
N THR A 630 -5.96 25.71 13.05
CA THR A 630 -5.54 25.78 11.66
C THR A 630 -5.00 27.16 11.27
N GLY A 631 -5.23 28.17 12.12
CA GLY A 631 -4.94 29.57 11.82
C GLY A 631 -6.07 30.29 11.10
N MET A 632 -7.12 29.57 10.68
CA MET A 632 -8.38 30.15 10.23
C MET A 632 -9.25 30.57 11.43
N SER A 633 -10.27 31.38 11.17
CA SER A 633 -11.34 31.65 12.12
C SER A 633 -12.12 30.38 12.48
N VAL A 634 -12.55 30.29 13.74
CA VAL A 634 -13.38 29.17 14.26
C VAL A 634 -14.64 28.96 13.42
N LYS A 635 -15.20 30.05 12.87
CA LYS A 635 -16.35 29.98 11.95
C LYS A 635 -16.01 29.20 10.68
N ASN A 636 -14.87 29.47 10.05
CA ASN A 636 -14.45 28.79 8.82
C ASN A 636 -13.97 27.37 9.09
N GLU A 637 -13.33 27.10 10.24
CA GLU A 637 -13.04 25.73 10.68
C GLU A 637 -14.33 24.91 10.82
N ALA A 638 -15.34 25.44 11.50
CA ALA A 638 -16.64 24.79 11.66
C ALA A 638 -17.37 24.60 10.31
N LEU A 639 -17.30 25.60 9.43
CA LEU A 639 -17.92 25.54 8.12
C LEU A 639 -17.27 24.49 7.23
N LEU A 640 -15.94 24.41 7.21
CA LEU A 640 -15.21 23.37 6.49
C LEU A 640 -15.53 21.98 7.06
N LYS A 641 -15.58 21.84 8.39
CA LYS A 641 -15.96 20.60 9.08
C LYS A 641 -17.38 20.14 8.73
N SER A 642 -18.29 21.04 8.37
CA SER A 642 -19.66 20.69 7.99
C SER A 642 -19.75 19.81 6.74
N LEU A 643 -18.69 19.75 5.91
CA LEU A 643 -18.61 18.84 4.78
C LEU A 643 -18.74 17.37 5.19
N ASN A 644 -18.37 16.99 6.42
CA ASN A 644 -18.56 15.64 6.97
C ASN A 644 -20.04 15.20 7.05
N LEU A 645 -20.98 16.15 6.97
CA LEU A 645 -22.41 15.88 7.03
C LEU A 645 -23.04 15.74 5.63
N VAL A 646 -22.28 15.99 4.56
CA VAL A 646 -22.78 15.92 3.19
C VAL A 646 -22.88 14.46 2.76
N LYS A 647 -24.05 14.10 2.23
CA LYS A 647 -24.36 12.75 1.74
C LYS A 647 -25.19 12.78 0.46
N GLY A 648 -25.23 11.63 -0.23
CA GLY A 648 -26.15 11.34 -1.32
C GLY A 648 -25.52 11.36 -2.72
N GLU A 649 -26.35 11.04 -3.72
CA GLU A 649 -25.93 10.76 -5.10
C GLU A 649 -25.22 11.94 -5.78
N LYS A 650 -25.44 13.17 -5.28
CA LYS A 650 -24.73 14.37 -5.73
C LYS A 650 -23.22 14.32 -5.58
N LEU A 651 -22.70 13.38 -4.77
CA LEU A 651 -21.28 13.18 -4.56
C LEU A 651 -20.62 12.33 -5.65
N LEU A 652 -21.40 11.63 -6.49
CA LEU A 652 -20.89 10.74 -7.55
C LEU A 652 -19.79 11.37 -8.43
N PRO A 653 -19.85 12.66 -8.81
CA PRO A 653 -18.81 13.27 -9.62
C PRO A 653 -17.48 13.50 -8.88
N ILE A 654 -17.49 13.60 -7.55
CA ILE A 654 -16.31 13.91 -6.72
C ILE A 654 -15.41 12.67 -6.65
N PRO A 655 -14.10 12.81 -6.90
CA PRO A 655 -13.19 11.68 -6.84
C PRO A 655 -12.90 11.25 -5.40
N GLN A 656 -12.35 10.04 -5.26
CA GLN A 656 -12.15 9.37 -3.97
C GLN A 656 -11.25 10.15 -3.01
N ILE A 657 -10.16 10.72 -3.52
CA ILE A 657 -9.20 11.50 -2.74
C ILE A 657 -8.99 12.85 -3.43
N THR A 658 -9.30 13.93 -2.72
CA THR A 658 -8.99 15.29 -3.15
C THR A 658 -8.15 15.98 -2.09
N MET A 659 -7.10 16.69 -2.50
CA MET A 659 -6.31 17.51 -1.58
C MET A 659 -6.68 18.97 -1.71
N LEU A 660 -6.85 19.61 -0.55
CA LEU A 660 -7.25 21.00 -0.45
C LEU A 660 -6.22 21.77 0.36
N MET A 661 -5.63 22.80 -0.25
CA MET A 661 -4.80 23.77 0.46
C MET A 661 -5.64 25.00 0.79
N VAL A 662 -5.73 25.39 2.06
CA VAL A 662 -6.35 26.64 2.50
C VAL A 662 -5.30 27.56 3.08
N LYS A 663 -5.24 28.79 2.55
CA LYS A 663 -4.44 29.87 3.12
C LYS A 663 -5.32 30.72 4.03
N ALA A 664 -5.04 30.68 5.33
CA ALA A 664 -5.70 31.49 6.34
C ALA A 664 -5.40 32.99 6.14
N ASP A 665 -6.28 33.86 6.67
CA ASP A 665 -6.04 35.31 6.66
C ASP A 665 -4.80 35.70 7.48
N THR A 666 -4.39 34.82 8.41
CA THR A 666 -3.12 34.91 9.16
C THR A 666 -1.88 34.64 8.31
N GLY A 667 -2.06 34.18 7.07
CA GLY A 667 -0.99 33.75 6.16
C GLY A 667 -0.55 32.30 6.36
N LYS A 668 -1.03 31.61 7.41
CA LYS A 668 -0.75 30.18 7.65
C LYS A 668 -1.47 29.34 6.59
N GLU A 669 -0.76 28.35 6.05
CA GLU A 669 -1.32 27.43 5.07
C GLU A 669 -1.52 26.05 5.69
N GLN A 670 -2.66 25.44 5.40
CA GLN A 670 -3.04 24.14 5.91
C GLN A 670 -3.51 23.26 4.77
N LEU A 671 -3.04 22.01 4.80
CA LEU A 671 -3.46 20.98 3.87
C LEU A 671 -4.54 20.13 4.51
N TYR A 672 -5.54 19.77 3.70
CA TYR A 672 -6.64 18.91 4.05
C TYR A 672 -6.78 17.81 3.00
N THR A 673 -7.28 16.66 3.42
CA THR A 673 -7.77 15.63 2.51
C THR A 673 -9.29 15.56 2.62
N LEU A 674 -9.96 15.68 1.48
CA LEU A 674 -11.37 15.37 1.31
C LEU A 674 -11.49 13.97 0.70
N LEU A 675 -12.16 13.08 1.43
CA LEU A 675 -12.39 11.69 1.07
C LEU A 675 -13.85 11.50 0.70
N HIS A 676 -14.10 10.95 -0.48
CA HIS A 676 -15.43 10.49 -0.88
C HIS A 676 -15.56 9.01 -0.51
N ASN A 677 -16.41 8.71 0.48
CA ASN A 677 -16.66 7.35 0.95
C ASN A 677 -17.86 6.76 0.20
N ASN A 678 -17.61 5.77 -0.65
CA ASN A 678 -18.64 5.04 -1.38
C ASN A 678 -19.43 4.14 -0.42
N ALA A 679 -20.75 4.29 -0.42
CA ALA A 679 -21.65 3.38 0.27
C ALA A 679 -22.00 2.15 -0.58
N HIS A 680 -22.21 1.04 0.09
CA HIS A 680 -22.52 -0.24 -0.55
C HIS A 680 -23.68 -0.90 0.17
N LEU A 681 -24.59 -1.51 -0.59
CA LEU A 681 -25.64 -2.39 -0.07
C LEU A 681 -25.01 -3.61 0.63
N ASN A 682 -23.96 -4.16 0.02
CA ASN A 682 -23.14 -5.23 0.56
C ASN A 682 -21.77 -5.28 -0.16
N ILE A 683 -20.77 -5.88 0.50
CA ILE A 683 -19.37 -6.00 0.05
C ILE A 683 -18.98 -7.44 -0.32
N SER A 684 -19.95 -8.27 -0.73
CA SER A 684 -19.71 -9.69 -1.09
C SER A 684 -19.55 -9.95 -2.59
N SER A 685 -19.62 -8.94 -3.44
CA SER A 685 -19.45 -9.11 -4.89
C SER A 685 -17.98 -9.30 -5.25
N LEU A 686 -17.67 -10.39 -5.96
CA LEU A 686 -16.31 -10.70 -6.43
C LEU A 686 -15.93 -9.95 -7.72
N PHE A 687 -16.89 -9.69 -8.61
CA PHE A 687 -16.61 -9.20 -9.98
C PHE A 687 -17.51 -8.04 -10.43
N ASN A 688 -18.45 -7.58 -9.61
CA ASN A 688 -19.40 -6.55 -10.01
C ASN A 688 -19.81 -5.70 -8.81
N GLU A 689 -18.84 -4.92 -8.31
CA GLU A 689 -19.06 -4.00 -7.19
C GLU A 689 -20.07 -2.91 -7.52
N GLU A 690 -20.08 -2.42 -8.76
CA GLU A 690 -21.00 -1.39 -9.25
C GLU A 690 -22.47 -1.72 -8.98
N LYS A 691 -22.89 -2.98 -9.15
CA LYS A 691 -24.26 -3.42 -8.83
C LYS A 691 -24.64 -3.32 -7.35
N ASN A 692 -23.65 -3.27 -6.46
CA ASN A 692 -23.84 -3.17 -5.03
C ASN A 692 -23.67 -1.74 -4.49
N ARG A 693 -23.33 -0.76 -5.34
CA ARG A 693 -23.22 0.64 -4.91
C ARG A 693 -24.56 1.14 -4.38
N ASP A 694 -24.48 1.98 -3.36
CA ASP A 694 -25.61 2.68 -2.75
C ASP A 694 -25.35 4.19 -2.77
N PRO A 695 -25.42 4.84 -3.94
CA PRO A 695 -25.04 6.25 -4.09
C PRO A 695 -25.84 7.19 -3.16
N ALA A 696 -27.06 6.82 -2.79
CA ALA A 696 -27.89 7.59 -1.87
C ALA A 696 -27.28 7.75 -0.46
N ASN A 697 -26.36 6.86 -0.08
CA ASN A 697 -25.67 6.88 1.20
C ASN A 697 -24.17 7.22 1.10
N ASP A 698 -23.69 7.59 -0.09
CA ASP A 698 -22.34 8.15 -0.25
C ASP A 698 -22.15 9.33 0.70
N SER A 699 -20.93 9.54 1.19
CA SER A 699 -20.65 10.58 2.18
C SER A 699 -19.25 11.15 2.02
N LEU A 700 -19.02 12.36 2.52
CA LEU A 700 -17.69 12.95 2.57
C LEU A 700 -17.07 12.80 3.97
N THR A 701 -15.74 12.65 4.01
CA THR A 701 -14.92 12.85 5.22
C THR A 701 -13.86 13.90 4.90
N ILE A 702 -13.78 14.98 5.67
CA ILE A 702 -12.69 15.96 5.56
C ILE A 702 -11.81 15.94 6.80
N VAL A 703 -10.50 15.87 6.59
CA VAL A 703 -9.49 15.80 7.64
C VAL A 703 -8.37 16.81 7.40
N ARG A 704 -7.74 17.27 8.48
CA ARG A 704 -6.47 17.99 8.39
C ARG A 704 -5.32 17.02 8.10
N GLY A 705 -4.43 17.40 7.20
CA GLY A 705 -3.27 16.60 6.79
C GLY A 705 -3.55 15.68 5.60
N VAL A 706 -2.61 14.77 5.35
CA VAL A 706 -2.64 13.84 4.21
C VAL A 706 -3.22 12.50 4.63
N VAL A 707 -4.22 12.01 3.89
CA VAL A 707 -4.70 10.63 3.96
C VAL A 707 -4.82 10.06 2.55
N GLY A 708 -3.99 9.05 2.26
CA GLY A 708 -3.99 8.35 0.97
C GLY A 708 -2.98 8.88 -0.04
N SER A 709 -2.61 8.00 -0.96
CA SER A 709 -1.42 8.16 -1.80
C SER A 709 -1.70 8.72 -3.20
N TYR A 710 -2.96 8.70 -3.63
CA TYR A 710 -3.36 8.97 -5.01
C TYR A 710 -4.36 10.14 -5.08
N PRO A 711 -3.93 11.38 -4.82
CA PRO A 711 -4.81 12.53 -5.02
C PRO A 711 -5.27 12.58 -6.47
N ALA A 712 -6.58 12.58 -6.67
CA ALA A 712 -7.18 12.68 -7.99
C ALA A 712 -7.38 14.13 -8.42
N ALA A 713 -7.57 15.04 -7.47
CA ALA A 713 -7.78 16.47 -7.71
C ALA A 713 -7.09 17.32 -6.63
N PHE A 714 -6.83 18.57 -7.00
CA PHE A 714 -6.27 19.60 -6.13
C PHE A 714 -7.17 20.82 -6.07
N PHE A 715 -7.39 21.35 -4.88
CA PHE A 715 -8.06 22.63 -4.65
C PHE A 715 -7.14 23.61 -3.92
N SER A 716 -7.23 24.88 -4.27
CA SER A 716 -6.53 25.97 -3.60
C SER A 716 -7.53 27.08 -3.22
N LEU A 717 -7.59 27.42 -1.94
CA LEU A 717 -8.52 28.40 -1.38
C LEU A 717 -7.77 29.44 -0.53
N ASN A 718 -8.28 30.66 -0.53
CA ASN A 718 -8.07 31.58 0.60
C ASN A 718 -9.21 31.41 1.60
N GLU A 719 -8.98 31.77 2.86
CA GLU A 719 -9.97 31.61 3.93
C GLU A 719 -11.33 32.28 3.62
N ASN A 720 -11.32 33.46 3.00
CA ASN A 720 -12.55 34.15 2.61
C ASN A 720 -13.39 33.40 1.55
N GLN A 721 -12.83 32.37 0.89
CA GLN A 721 -13.52 31.52 -0.10
C GLN A 721 -14.10 30.24 0.51
N VAL A 722 -13.79 29.91 1.78
CA VAL A 722 -14.24 28.67 2.43
C VAL A 722 -15.77 28.54 2.42
N ALA A 723 -16.48 29.65 2.69
CA ALA A 723 -17.93 29.64 2.69
C ALA A 723 -18.54 29.33 1.33
N GLU A 724 -17.95 29.89 0.27
CA GLU A 724 -18.41 29.66 -1.09
C GLU A 724 -18.11 28.22 -1.55
N PHE A 725 -16.92 27.70 -1.24
CA PHE A 725 -16.52 26.33 -1.54
C PHE A 725 -17.48 25.31 -0.92
N VAL A 726 -17.79 25.47 0.38
CA VAL A 726 -18.74 24.60 1.09
C VAL A 726 -20.15 24.73 0.51
N GLN A 727 -20.59 25.95 0.16
CA GLN A 727 -21.89 26.17 -0.47
C GLN A 727 -22.00 25.45 -1.82
N ILE A 728 -20.97 25.53 -2.67
CA ILE A 728 -20.99 24.85 -3.97
C ILE A 728 -21.07 23.34 -3.78
N ILE A 729 -20.19 22.73 -2.97
CA ILE A 729 -20.24 21.27 -2.72
C ILE A 729 -21.60 20.83 -2.15
N THR A 730 -22.16 21.59 -1.21
CA THR A 730 -23.45 21.23 -0.59
C THR A 730 -24.63 21.34 -1.54
N SER A 731 -24.54 22.20 -2.57
CA SER A 731 -25.60 22.46 -3.55
C SER A 731 -25.41 21.77 -4.91
N MET A 732 -24.31 21.03 -5.10
CA MET A 732 -24.11 20.24 -6.31
C MET A 732 -25.24 19.22 -6.52
N GLU A 733 -25.65 19.04 -7.77
CA GLU A 733 -26.62 18.02 -8.16
C GLU A 733 -26.17 17.22 -9.40
N SER A 734 -25.13 17.70 -10.10
CA SER A 734 -24.69 17.12 -11.37
C SER A 734 -23.18 17.18 -11.56
N GLU A 735 -22.69 16.41 -12.54
CA GLU A 735 -21.30 16.50 -12.99
C GLU A 735 -20.94 17.91 -13.50
N GLN A 736 -21.88 18.63 -14.12
CA GLN A 736 -21.63 20.00 -14.56
C GLN A 736 -21.38 20.95 -13.37
N ASP A 737 -21.99 20.70 -12.21
CA ASP A 737 -21.74 21.51 -11.01
C ASP A 737 -20.37 21.18 -10.40
N TYR A 738 -19.92 19.93 -10.52
CA TYR A 738 -18.55 19.56 -10.18
C TYR A 738 -17.54 20.29 -11.08
N VAL A 739 -17.78 20.33 -12.39
CA VAL A 739 -16.91 21.09 -13.32
C VAL A 739 -16.87 22.58 -12.93
N LYS A 740 -18.00 23.21 -12.55
CA LYS A 740 -17.99 24.59 -12.05
C LYS A 740 -17.17 24.77 -10.77
N LEU A 741 -17.18 23.78 -9.86
CA LEU A 741 -16.33 23.78 -8.67
C LEU A 741 -14.85 23.74 -9.09
N LEU A 742 -14.50 22.87 -10.04
CA LEU A 742 -13.15 22.75 -10.58
C LEU A 742 -12.69 24.04 -11.25
N ASP A 743 -13.51 24.63 -12.12
CA ASP A 743 -13.20 25.88 -12.83
C ASP A 743 -12.84 27.03 -11.88
N LYS A 744 -13.40 26.99 -10.67
CA LYS A 744 -13.21 28.05 -9.68
C LYS A 744 -12.04 27.84 -8.74
N PHE A 745 -11.80 26.60 -8.32
CA PHE A 745 -10.88 26.32 -7.21
C PHE A 745 -9.78 25.32 -7.54
N ALA A 746 -9.90 24.57 -8.64
CA ALA A 746 -8.99 23.46 -8.89
C ALA A 746 -7.67 23.89 -9.51
N ILE A 747 -6.62 23.16 -9.14
CA ILE A 747 -5.36 23.14 -9.89
C ILE A 747 -5.41 21.91 -10.79
N ARG A 748 -5.91 22.11 -12.01
CA ARG A 748 -6.04 21.06 -13.03
C ARG A 748 -4.68 20.51 -13.43
N ARG A 749 -4.66 19.26 -13.89
CA ARG A 749 -3.51 18.59 -14.52
C ARG A 749 -2.88 19.40 -15.66
N SER A 750 -3.69 20.15 -16.40
CA SER A 750 -3.26 21.03 -17.50
C SER A 750 -2.73 22.40 -17.03
N SER A 751 -2.94 22.75 -15.75
CA SER A 751 -2.59 24.06 -15.23
C SER A 751 -1.07 24.28 -15.21
N THR A 752 -0.62 25.46 -15.64
CA THR A 752 0.78 25.87 -15.51
C THR A 752 1.27 25.92 -14.06
N ASN A 753 0.36 25.98 -13.08
CA ASN A 753 0.68 26.00 -11.66
C ASN A 753 0.76 24.61 -11.03
N PHE A 754 0.44 23.53 -11.76
CA PHE A 754 0.36 22.17 -11.23
C PHE A 754 1.62 21.76 -10.45
N TRP A 755 2.80 21.89 -11.07
CA TRP A 755 4.06 21.52 -10.43
C TRP A 755 4.38 22.34 -9.19
N SER A 756 4.17 23.66 -9.25
CA SER A 756 4.39 24.54 -8.09
C SER A 756 3.46 24.21 -6.92
N PHE A 757 2.22 23.79 -7.21
CA PHE A 757 1.26 23.38 -6.19
C PHE A 757 1.62 22.00 -5.62
N SER A 758 1.99 21.05 -6.48
CA SER A 758 2.49 19.73 -6.08
C SER A 758 3.69 19.84 -5.13
N ASP A 759 4.70 20.66 -5.49
CA ASP A 759 5.88 20.90 -4.65
C ASP A 759 5.49 21.45 -3.28
N LYS A 760 4.51 22.36 -3.24
CA LYS A 760 3.97 22.94 -2.02
C LYS A 760 3.24 21.91 -1.15
N VAL A 761 2.46 21.02 -1.76
CA VAL A 761 1.80 19.90 -1.06
C VAL A 761 2.83 18.97 -0.44
N HIS A 762 3.86 18.56 -1.20
CA HIS A 762 4.92 17.70 -0.67
C HIS A 762 5.77 18.40 0.39
N ALA A 763 6.07 19.69 0.24
CA ALA A 763 6.77 20.46 1.26
C ALA A 763 5.96 20.55 2.56
N TRP A 764 4.65 20.80 2.48
CA TRP A 764 3.78 20.78 3.65
C TRP A 764 3.77 19.39 4.29
N TYR A 765 3.60 18.33 3.49
CA TYR A 765 3.54 16.96 3.99
C TYR A 765 4.84 16.55 4.70
N ARG A 766 5.99 16.87 4.12
CA ARG A 766 7.31 16.62 4.73
C ARG A 766 7.49 17.35 6.06
N ASN A 767 7.02 18.59 6.16
CA ASN A 767 7.21 19.41 7.36
C ASN A 767 6.24 19.03 8.49
N ASP A 768 4.97 18.76 8.17
CA ASP A 768 3.93 18.51 9.17
C ASP A 768 3.85 17.02 9.57
N GLN A 769 4.23 16.11 8.67
CA GLN A 769 4.16 14.66 8.87
C GLN A 769 5.45 13.96 8.39
N PRO A 770 6.63 14.33 8.94
CA PRO A 770 7.94 13.92 8.42
C PRO A 770 8.18 12.41 8.45
N ILE A 771 7.57 11.69 9.39
CA ILE A 771 7.74 10.24 9.54
C ILE A 771 6.94 9.48 8.48
N GLU A 772 5.74 9.96 8.14
CA GLU A 772 4.88 9.32 7.13
C GLU A 772 5.10 9.85 5.72
N PHE A 773 5.86 10.95 5.58
CA PHE A 773 6.10 11.57 4.28
C PHE A 773 6.69 10.59 3.27
N GLY A 774 5.99 10.46 2.15
CA GLY A 774 6.49 9.93 0.90
C GLY A 774 5.88 10.71 -0.26
N LEU A 775 6.50 10.62 -1.44
CA LEU A 775 5.94 11.23 -2.63
C LEU A 775 4.57 10.62 -2.96
N LEU A 776 3.61 11.50 -3.26
CA LEU A 776 2.27 11.14 -3.71
C LEU A 776 2.30 10.72 -5.19
N ASP A 777 1.33 9.91 -5.60
CA ASP A 777 1.24 9.36 -6.94
C ASP A 777 0.20 10.10 -7.80
N TYR A 778 0.61 10.54 -8.99
CA TYR A 778 -0.22 11.31 -9.93
C TYR A 778 -0.65 10.52 -11.18
N ASN A 779 -0.42 9.21 -11.22
CA ASN A 779 -0.91 8.37 -12.33
C ASN A 779 -2.44 8.41 -12.45
N ARG A 780 -3.14 8.70 -11.35
CA ARG A 780 -4.61 8.72 -11.26
C ARG A 780 -5.19 10.13 -11.16
N PHE A 781 -4.36 11.15 -11.36
CA PHE A 781 -4.83 12.52 -11.33
C PHE A 781 -5.82 12.74 -12.47
N GLU A 782 -7.00 13.28 -12.19
CA GLU A 782 -8.05 13.37 -13.19
C GLU A 782 -7.74 14.42 -14.27
N ASN A 783 -8.47 14.33 -15.39
CA ASN A 783 -8.32 15.25 -16.50
C ASN A 783 -9.35 16.40 -16.48
N ARG A 784 -10.39 16.25 -15.67
CA ARG A 784 -11.56 17.13 -15.66
C ARG A 784 -11.31 18.52 -15.14
#